data_AF-A0A3R6JFW7-F1
#
_entry.id   AF-A0A3R6JFW7-F1
#
_cell.length_a   1.000
_cell.length_b   1.000
_cell.length_c   1.000
_cell.angle_alpha   90.00
_cell.angle_beta   90.00
_cell.angle_gamma   90.00
#
_symmetry.space_group_name_H-M   'P 1'
#
loop_
_entity.id
_entity.type
_entity.pdbx_description
1 polymer ?
#
loop_
_entity_poly.entity_id
_entity_poly.type
_entity_poly.pdbx_seq_one_letter_code
_entity_poly.pdbx_strand_id
1 'polypeptide(L)'
;MGHVNVPEGLKEIIQQNNEKAYPQIIMEQASYPYLFHLSDIRENLIAFLPVTKQMHVLERNAGCGALTGKLLSMALHVTAVVESEEEADILRVRYETAGSLTVLVVPASDTKPETNVLYQDQAYDMILIAGEFSKFQNELSCMREHLSDNGKLYVADANRLGLKYFAGCQEEYRGGYFAGLENYDKDPERFTEDDRHGEARVYTRKEYEQILKEAGFSGIYSYYPYPDHKFPSCIYSDEYLPGRGELSDNRRNFDRDRLQLFDEKKVFDTVLAEGLFGELANSFLIEAGNRTGEQRVIYSKYSNERARQFAIRTDICKKADGEKSVRKYALYPEGREHICHMEKSYEKLSSCYADSNGKIRFCACHTKNDAAVSGFDPGVTLQDVMERAIERNQTELVKRILDDYAKRIMEYGGKHLFTPTEDFRKVFGEVHFTEETEAVDICDIDMIFANILIPAGSEMKIEEAEWTVIDYEWTFFFPVPKLFVLYRALYFAYYQIMGGKGTPLDELLAAYGISKELKEQFGRMEENFQAYLGKGSVPVRNMQRVMGTKIVPLEQLLRQDAGNVQIEEMQNVPFRVRKILYHIDRQEYQDGSVVCCGWALAKTWNGKVLPVNIKAVMPDGTVVTAELKRYPRADVADALKLRRTCDVNLNLGFDCVFIVPRETEWKLIFSLGKRSAEYDYQNK
;
A
#
# COMPACT_ATOMS: atom_id res chain seq x y z
N MET A 1 -4.78 -9.62 25.40
CA MET A 1 -5.60 -9.00 24.33
C MET A 1 -4.94 -9.23 22.96
N GLY A 2 -4.66 -10.50 22.61
CA GLY A 2 -4.03 -10.85 21.32
C GLY A 2 -4.98 -11.44 20.28
N HIS A 3 -6.03 -12.11 20.75
CA HIS A 3 -7.15 -12.57 19.95
C HIS A 3 -8.01 -11.39 19.49
N VAL A 4 -8.32 -11.31 18.19
CA VAL A 4 -9.27 -10.31 17.68
C VAL A 4 -10.68 -10.82 17.99
N ASN A 5 -11.34 -10.17 18.95
CA ASN A 5 -12.67 -10.55 19.40
C ASN A 5 -13.66 -10.67 18.24
N VAL A 6 -14.60 -11.60 18.37
CA VAL A 6 -15.78 -11.69 17.52
C VAL A 6 -16.66 -10.46 17.81
N PRO A 7 -16.91 -9.56 16.83
CA PRO A 7 -17.80 -8.43 17.06
C PRO A 7 -19.26 -8.89 17.17
N GLU A 8 -20.01 -8.23 18.04
CA GLU A 8 -21.46 -8.44 18.17
C GLU A 8 -22.15 -8.22 16.82
N GLY A 9 -23.01 -9.16 16.41
CA GLY A 9 -23.73 -9.09 15.13
C GLY A 9 -22.99 -9.69 13.92
N LEU A 10 -21.75 -10.19 14.08
CA LEU A 10 -20.98 -10.71 12.94
C LEU A 10 -21.68 -11.87 12.22
N LYS A 11 -22.27 -12.79 12.99
CA LYS A 11 -22.96 -13.96 12.44
C LYS A 11 -24.16 -13.53 11.59
N GLU A 12 -24.98 -12.61 12.10
CA GLU A 12 -26.14 -12.06 11.40
C GLU A 12 -25.72 -11.33 10.12
N ILE A 13 -24.66 -10.54 10.19
CA ILE A 13 -24.09 -9.84 9.03
C ILE A 13 -23.67 -10.84 7.95
N ILE A 14 -22.97 -11.92 8.33
CA ILE A 14 -22.55 -12.98 7.40
C ILE A 14 -23.76 -13.70 6.81
N GLN A 15 -24.81 -13.97 7.58
CA GLN A 15 -26.04 -14.63 7.10
C GLN A 15 -26.81 -13.79 6.09
N GLN A 16 -26.85 -12.48 6.29
CA GLN A 16 -27.72 -11.57 5.54
C GLN A 16 -27.03 -10.94 4.32
N ASN A 17 -25.71 -11.08 4.20
CA ASN A 17 -24.91 -10.39 3.20
C ASN A 17 -23.93 -11.33 2.50
N ASN A 18 -23.41 -10.87 1.36
CA ASN A 18 -22.32 -11.55 0.65
C ASN A 18 -21.05 -10.69 0.63
N GLU A 19 -19.96 -11.26 0.14
CA GLU A 19 -18.64 -10.61 0.09
C GLU A 19 -18.62 -9.26 -0.64
N LYS A 20 -19.56 -9.01 -1.57
CA LYS A 20 -19.64 -7.72 -2.28
C LYS A 20 -20.13 -6.59 -1.37
N ALA A 21 -20.86 -6.89 -0.31
CA ALA A 21 -21.36 -5.92 0.66
C ALA A 21 -20.35 -5.60 1.78
N TYR A 22 -19.38 -6.48 2.04
CA TYR A 22 -18.44 -6.33 3.15
C TYR A 22 -17.63 -5.03 3.14
N PRO A 23 -17.13 -4.50 1.99
CA PRO A 23 -16.42 -3.22 2.00
C PRO A 23 -17.26 -2.06 2.54
N GLN A 24 -18.55 -2.03 2.21
CA GLN A 24 -19.48 -1.01 2.72
C GLN A 24 -19.76 -1.19 4.21
N ILE A 25 -19.97 -2.43 4.65
CA ILE A 25 -20.18 -2.75 6.08
C ILE A 25 -18.95 -2.37 6.91
N ILE A 26 -17.74 -2.67 6.44
CA ILE A 26 -16.48 -2.29 7.10
C ILE A 26 -16.40 -0.77 7.28
N MET A 27 -16.83 -0.01 6.26
CA MET A 27 -16.88 1.45 6.31
C MET A 27 -17.90 1.98 7.31
N GLU A 28 -19.10 1.41 7.33
CA GLU A 28 -20.19 1.82 8.23
C GLU A 28 -19.89 1.49 9.69
N GLN A 29 -19.32 0.31 9.95
CA GLN A 29 -18.94 -0.11 11.30
C GLN A 29 -17.69 0.62 11.80
N ALA A 30 -16.81 1.05 10.89
CA ALA A 30 -15.57 1.80 11.19
C ALA A 30 -14.74 1.17 12.33
N SER A 31 -14.67 -0.16 12.38
CA SER A 31 -14.20 -0.92 13.54
C SER A 31 -13.22 -2.01 13.13
N TYR A 32 -12.13 -2.15 13.89
CA TYR A 32 -11.04 -3.09 13.58
C TYR A 32 -11.47 -4.56 13.54
N PRO A 33 -12.26 -5.11 14.50
CA PRO A 33 -12.80 -6.45 14.41
C PRO A 33 -13.56 -6.72 13.09
N TYR A 34 -14.37 -5.77 12.63
CA TYR A 34 -15.08 -5.90 11.36
C TYR A 34 -14.12 -5.91 10.15
N LEU A 35 -13.14 -5.00 10.13
CA LEU A 35 -12.09 -5.02 9.11
C LEU A 35 -11.33 -6.36 9.10
N PHE A 36 -10.98 -6.87 10.28
CA PHE A 36 -10.22 -8.11 10.44
C PHE A 36 -11.01 -9.35 10.03
N HIS A 37 -12.32 -9.44 10.31
CA HIS A 37 -13.07 -10.66 9.99
C HIS A 37 -13.65 -10.66 8.56
N LEU A 38 -13.84 -9.49 7.95
CA LEU A 38 -14.55 -9.35 6.67
C LEU A 38 -13.68 -8.92 5.47
N SER A 39 -12.47 -8.37 5.68
CA SER A 39 -11.66 -7.85 4.56
C SER A 39 -11.04 -8.95 3.72
N ASP A 40 -11.27 -8.87 2.40
CA ASP A 40 -10.66 -9.71 1.36
C ASP A 40 -9.14 -9.50 1.22
N ILE A 41 -8.60 -8.38 1.71
CA ILE A 41 -7.16 -8.13 1.71
C ILE A 41 -6.38 -9.17 2.53
N ARG A 42 -7.01 -9.78 3.55
CA ARG A 42 -6.36 -10.82 4.36
C ARG A 42 -5.97 -12.04 3.53
N GLU A 43 -6.80 -12.39 2.55
CA GLU A 43 -6.57 -13.56 1.69
C GLU A 43 -5.26 -13.46 0.91
N ASN A 44 -4.76 -12.25 0.67
CA ASN A 44 -3.49 -12.00 -0.01
C ASN A 44 -2.30 -12.69 0.68
N LEU A 45 -2.40 -12.93 1.99
CA LEU A 45 -1.39 -13.63 2.78
C LEU A 45 -1.08 -15.03 2.22
N ILE A 46 -2.10 -15.72 1.70
CA ILE A 46 -1.99 -17.15 1.31
C ILE A 46 -2.34 -17.41 -0.14
N ALA A 47 -2.93 -16.43 -0.84
CA ALA A 47 -3.47 -16.64 -2.18
C ALA A 47 -2.42 -17.07 -3.22
N PHE A 48 -1.15 -16.68 -3.05
CA PHE A 48 -0.04 -16.99 -3.95
C PHE A 48 0.59 -18.37 -3.69
N LEU A 49 0.25 -19.02 -2.58
CA LEU A 49 0.81 -20.32 -2.22
C LEU A 49 0.41 -21.38 -3.25
N PRO A 50 1.26 -22.39 -3.52
CA PRO A 50 1.04 -23.39 -4.57
C PRO A 50 0.02 -24.46 -4.15
N VAL A 51 -1.12 -24.06 -3.60
CA VAL A 51 -2.22 -24.95 -3.20
C VAL A 51 -3.04 -25.35 -4.43
N THR A 52 -3.38 -26.64 -4.53
CA THR A 52 -4.09 -27.19 -5.69
C THR A 52 -5.35 -27.95 -5.28
N LYS A 53 -6.24 -28.19 -6.25
CA LYS A 53 -7.49 -28.98 -6.07
C LYS A 53 -7.27 -30.48 -5.83
N GLN A 54 -6.04 -30.86 -5.52
CA GLN A 54 -5.65 -32.20 -5.13
C GLN A 54 -5.21 -32.27 -3.65
N MET A 55 -5.05 -31.11 -2.99
CA MET A 55 -4.43 -31.01 -1.67
C MET A 55 -5.45 -30.98 -0.53
N HIS A 56 -5.10 -31.63 0.58
CA HIS A 56 -5.77 -31.50 1.88
C HIS A 56 -5.06 -30.47 2.74
N VAL A 57 -5.80 -29.48 3.25
CA VAL A 57 -5.24 -28.37 4.03
C VAL A 57 -5.83 -28.35 5.43
N LEU A 58 -4.98 -28.16 6.43
CA LEU A 58 -5.37 -27.86 7.82
C LEU A 58 -5.15 -26.36 8.09
N GLU A 59 -6.20 -25.65 8.50
CA GLU A 59 -6.12 -24.30 9.04
C GLU A 59 -6.24 -24.36 10.56
N ARG A 60 -5.09 -24.27 11.26
CA ARG A 60 -5.04 -24.20 12.71
C ARG A 60 -5.22 -22.75 13.14
N ASN A 61 -6.26 -22.49 13.95
CA ASN A 61 -6.71 -21.16 14.36
C ASN A 61 -7.47 -20.39 13.26
N ALA A 62 -8.51 -21.02 12.70
CA ALA A 62 -9.30 -20.44 11.60
C ALA A 62 -10.13 -19.22 12.01
N GLY A 63 -10.37 -19.01 13.32
CA GLY A 63 -11.25 -17.96 13.86
C GLY A 63 -12.62 -17.96 13.16
N CYS A 64 -13.10 -16.79 12.75
CA CYS A 64 -14.35 -16.65 11.99
C CYS A 64 -14.22 -16.91 10.47
N GLY A 65 -13.11 -17.52 10.04
CA GLY A 65 -12.91 -17.98 8.67
C GLY A 65 -12.47 -16.93 7.66
N ALA A 66 -11.70 -15.92 8.08
CA ALA A 66 -11.24 -14.86 7.20
C ALA A 66 -10.28 -15.35 6.08
N LEU A 67 -9.58 -16.46 6.28
CA LEU A 67 -8.71 -17.09 5.26
C LEU A 67 -9.30 -18.38 4.69
N THR A 68 -10.22 -19.01 5.42
CA THR A 68 -10.84 -20.31 5.05
C THR A 68 -11.48 -20.29 3.66
N GLY A 69 -12.20 -19.22 3.30
CA GLY A 69 -12.80 -19.09 1.97
C GLY A 69 -11.77 -19.18 0.84
N LYS A 70 -10.62 -18.54 1.03
CA LYS A 70 -9.51 -18.63 0.08
C LYS A 70 -8.95 -20.04 -0.02
N LEU A 71 -8.73 -20.71 1.11
CA LEU A 71 -8.28 -22.11 1.13
C LEU A 71 -9.27 -23.03 0.43
N LEU A 72 -10.58 -22.89 0.69
CA LEU A 72 -11.63 -23.65 0.01
C LEU A 72 -11.63 -23.43 -1.51
N SER A 73 -11.30 -22.21 -1.95
CA SER A 73 -11.19 -21.91 -3.38
C SER A 73 -9.99 -22.60 -4.06
N MET A 74 -8.93 -22.94 -3.32
CA MET A 74 -7.69 -23.51 -3.86
C MET A 74 -7.55 -25.01 -3.64
N ALA A 75 -7.97 -25.53 -2.49
CA ALA A 75 -7.76 -26.89 -2.02
C ALA A 75 -8.88 -27.87 -2.42
N LEU A 76 -8.59 -29.17 -2.32
CA LEU A 76 -9.60 -30.23 -2.41
C LEU A 76 -10.48 -30.26 -1.17
N HIS A 77 -9.86 -30.18 0.01
CA HIS A 77 -10.53 -30.22 1.30
C HIS A 77 -9.80 -29.33 2.31
N VAL A 78 -10.56 -28.66 3.17
CA VAL A 78 -10.04 -27.82 4.25
C VAL A 78 -10.61 -28.32 5.58
N THR A 79 -9.73 -28.64 6.51
CA THR A 79 -10.06 -28.83 7.93
C THR A 79 -9.75 -27.53 8.65
N ALA A 80 -10.77 -26.82 9.11
CA ALA A 80 -10.65 -25.59 9.89
C ALA A 80 -10.81 -25.88 11.38
N VAL A 81 -9.86 -25.42 12.19
CA VAL A 81 -9.84 -25.65 13.64
C VAL A 81 -9.96 -24.34 14.39
N VAL A 82 -10.91 -24.26 15.32
CA VAL A 82 -11.20 -23.08 16.15
C VAL A 82 -11.21 -23.42 17.64
N GLU A 83 -11.16 -22.39 18.49
CA GLU A 83 -11.09 -22.56 19.95
C GLU A 83 -12.48 -22.54 20.62
N SER A 84 -13.51 -22.06 19.92
CA SER A 84 -14.86 -21.89 20.47
C SER A 84 -15.96 -22.37 19.53
N GLU A 85 -17.11 -22.76 20.10
CA GLU A 85 -18.31 -23.07 19.29
C GLU A 85 -18.90 -21.83 18.61
N GLU A 86 -18.70 -20.63 19.17
CA GLU A 86 -19.15 -19.37 18.55
C GLU A 86 -18.46 -19.16 17.19
N GLU A 87 -17.14 -19.31 17.12
CA GLU A 87 -16.38 -19.24 15.89
C GLU A 87 -16.76 -20.35 14.91
N ALA A 88 -16.93 -21.57 15.42
CA ALA A 88 -17.32 -22.73 14.63
C ALA A 88 -18.68 -22.51 13.95
N ASP A 89 -19.64 -21.97 14.69
CA ASP A 89 -20.96 -21.61 14.19
C ASP A 89 -20.90 -20.53 13.11
N ILE A 90 -20.06 -19.51 13.30
CA ILE A 90 -19.86 -18.46 12.30
C ILE A 90 -19.25 -19.05 11.02
N LEU A 91 -18.22 -19.91 11.14
CA LEU A 91 -17.60 -20.61 10.02
C LEU A 91 -18.59 -21.48 9.25
N ARG A 92 -19.36 -22.30 9.96
CA ARG A 92 -20.38 -23.19 9.38
C ARG A 92 -21.43 -22.40 8.62
N VAL A 93 -21.85 -21.26 9.15
CA VAL A 93 -22.80 -20.36 8.49
C VAL A 93 -22.18 -19.67 7.28
N ARG A 94 -20.95 -19.15 7.41
CA ARG A 94 -20.25 -18.44 6.33
C ARG A 94 -20.04 -19.32 5.10
N TYR A 95 -19.80 -20.61 5.33
CA TYR A 95 -19.50 -21.59 4.29
C TYR A 95 -20.47 -22.79 4.30
N GLU A 96 -21.75 -22.56 4.60
CA GLU A 96 -22.77 -23.61 4.77
C GLU A 96 -22.88 -24.55 3.55
N THR A 97 -22.62 -24.03 2.35
CA THR A 97 -22.69 -24.78 1.10
C THR A 97 -21.38 -25.46 0.69
N ALA A 98 -20.29 -25.27 1.47
CA ALA A 98 -18.98 -25.82 1.15
C ALA A 98 -18.84 -27.27 1.65
N GLY A 99 -19.21 -28.24 0.81
CA GLY A 99 -19.05 -29.67 1.13
C GLY A 99 -17.59 -30.15 1.31
N SER A 100 -16.61 -29.28 1.01
CA SER A 100 -15.18 -29.54 1.19
C SER A 100 -14.61 -28.96 2.50
N LEU A 101 -15.45 -28.53 3.43
CA LEU A 101 -15.05 -27.97 4.72
C LEU A 101 -15.39 -28.94 5.87
N THR A 102 -14.41 -29.21 6.72
CA THR A 102 -14.63 -29.80 8.06
C THR A 102 -14.29 -28.76 9.12
N VAL A 103 -15.20 -28.53 10.07
CA VAL A 103 -14.97 -27.58 11.19
C VAL A 103 -14.85 -28.36 12.50
N LEU A 104 -13.71 -28.21 13.18
CA LEU A 104 -13.41 -28.87 14.44
C LEU A 104 -13.19 -27.83 15.55
N VAL A 105 -13.72 -28.10 16.73
CA VAL A 105 -13.51 -27.26 17.92
C VAL A 105 -12.51 -27.95 18.83
N VAL A 106 -11.38 -27.28 19.05
CA VAL A 106 -10.32 -27.71 19.95
C VAL A 106 -10.07 -26.57 20.94
N PRO A 107 -10.62 -26.66 22.16
CA PRO A 107 -10.46 -25.61 23.16
C PRO A 107 -8.99 -25.33 23.46
N ALA A 108 -8.66 -24.06 23.74
CA ALA A 108 -7.29 -23.67 24.11
C ALA A 108 -6.76 -24.36 25.38
N SER A 109 -7.64 -24.92 26.21
CA SER A 109 -7.29 -25.71 27.39
C SER A 109 -6.85 -27.14 27.06
N ASP A 110 -7.08 -27.63 25.83
CA ASP A 110 -6.60 -28.93 25.40
C ASP A 110 -5.12 -28.86 25.05
N THR A 111 -4.30 -29.41 25.94
CA THR A 111 -2.84 -29.38 25.86
C THR A 111 -2.24 -30.73 25.49
N LYS A 112 -3.03 -31.68 24.98
CA LYS A 112 -2.58 -33.04 24.63
C LYS A 112 -2.61 -33.29 23.11
N PRO A 113 -1.62 -32.79 22.35
CA PRO A 113 -1.57 -32.93 20.89
C PRO A 113 -1.73 -34.37 20.41
N GLU A 114 -1.10 -35.32 21.10
CA GLU A 114 -1.06 -36.75 20.75
C GLU A 114 -2.40 -37.49 20.88
N THR A 115 -3.34 -36.94 21.65
CA THR A 115 -4.70 -37.50 21.79
C THR A 115 -5.77 -36.66 21.10
N ASN A 116 -5.36 -35.56 20.46
CA ASN A 116 -6.29 -34.62 19.85
C ASN A 116 -6.96 -35.26 18.62
N VAL A 117 -8.28 -35.04 18.48
CA VAL A 117 -9.09 -35.54 17.35
C VAL A 117 -8.54 -35.08 15.98
N LEU A 118 -7.78 -33.97 15.96
CA LEU A 118 -7.15 -33.41 14.76
C LEU A 118 -6.21 -34.36 14.01
N TYR A 119 -5.54 -35.25 14.75
CA TYR A 119 -4.33 -35.97 14.30
C TYR A 119 -4.53 -37.50 14.34
N GLN A 120 -5.77 -37.98 14.26
CA GLN A 120 -6.03 -39.41 14.46
C GLN A 120 -5.85 -40.26 13.19
N ASP A 121 -6.16 -39.77 11.98
CA ASP A 121 -6.15 -40.61 10.76
C ASP A 121 -5.91 -39.85 9.42
N GLN A 122 -5.41 -38.61 9.42
CA GLN A 122 -5.30 -37.81 8.19
C GLN A 122 -3.94 -37.11 8.04
N ALA A 123 -3.32 -37.30 6.87
CA ALA A 123 -2.17 -36.51 6.43
C ALA A 123 -2.63 -35.26 5.67
N TYR A 124 -1.90 -34.17 5.83
CA TYR A 124 -2.14 -32.88 5.20
C TYR A 124 -0.99 -32.50 4.27
N ASP A 125 -1.30 -31.93 3.11
CA ASP A 125 -0.30 -31.38 2.19
C ASP A 125 0.12 -29.97 2.62
N MET A 126 -0.73 -29.29 3.39
CA MET A 126 -0.44 -27.98 3.95
C MET A 126 -1.08 -27.85 5.33
N ILE A 127 -0.32 -27.35 6.30
CA ILE A 127 -0.84 -26.88 7.59
C ILE A 127 -0.56 -25.38 7.66
N LEU A 128 -1.56 -24.57 8.01
CA LEU A 128 -1.46 -23.12 8.19
C LEU A 128 -1.67 -22.76 9.65
N ILE A 129 -0.77 -21.94 10.20
CA ILE A 129 -0.96 -21.18 11.43
C ILE A 129 -0.86 -19.69 11.05
N ALA A 130 -1.92 -18.92 11.28
CA ALA A 130 -1.94 -17.49 10.98
C ALA A 130 -2.29 -16.69 12.26
N GLY A 131 -1.25 -16.14 12.89
CA GLY A 131 -1.32 -15.47 14.17
C GLY A 131 -1.24 -16.42 15.36
N GLU A 132 -0.87 -15.86 16.52
CA GLU A 132 -0.76 -16.52 17.81
C GLU A 132 0.14 -17.79 17.80
N PHE A 133 1.23 -17.79 17.02
CA PHE A 133 2.14 -18.93 16.88
C PHE A 133 2.61 -19.48 18.24
N SER A 134 2.79 -18.60 19.23
CA SER A 134 3.22 -18.99 20.58
C SER A 134 2.32 -20.06 21.22
N LYS A 135 1.02 -20.13 20.88
CA LYS A 135 0.07 -21.12 21.41
C LYS A 135 0.34 -22.54 20.91
N PHE A 136 0.87 -22.69 19.69
CA PHE A 136 0.90 -23.96 18.97
C PHE A 136 2.27 -24.64 18.97
N GLN A 137 3.26 -24.10 19.68
CA GLN A 137 4.63 -24.64 19.71
C GLN A 137 4.70 -26.12 20.13
N ASN A 138 3.87 -26.51 21.10
CA ASN A 138 3.83 -27.89 21.58
C ASN A 138 3.18 -28.87 20.58
N GLU A 139 2.49 -28.36 19.56
CA GLU A 139 1.87 -29.17 18.50
C GLU A 139 2.78 -29.36 17.29
N LEU A 140 3.86 -28.58 17.15
CA LEU A 140 4.67 -28.53 15.92
C LEU A 140 5.24 -29.89 15.51
N SER A 141 5.72 -30.68 16.47
CA SER A 141 6.23 -32.03 16.22
C SER A 141 5.12 -32.96 15.70
N CYS A 142 3.92 -32.86 16.26
CA CYS A 142 2.75 -33.63 15.82
C CYS A 142 2.30 -33.18 14.42
N MET A 143 2.22 -31.87 14.17
CA MET A 143 1.92 -31.30 12.86
C MET A 143 2.89 -31.81 11.79
N ARG A 144 4.20 -31.84 12.09
CA ARG A 144 5.22 -32.38 11.19
C ARG A 144 4.97 -33.84 10.83
N GLU A 145 4.55 -34.66 11.78
CA GLU A 145 4.25 -36.09 11.57
C GLU A 145 2.99 -36.32 10.74
N HIS A 146 2.10 -35.33 10.70
CA HIS A 146 0.86 -35.35 9.91
C HIS A 146 0.99 -34.64 8.57
N LEU A 147 2.18 -34.15 8.20
CA LEU A 147 2.42 -33.68 6.85
C LEU A 147 2.67 -34.86 5.91
N SER A 148 2.14 -34.77 4.69
CA SER A 148 2.57 -35.67 3.61
C SER A 148 4.06 -35.50 3.30
N ASP A 149 4.67 -36.41 2.53
CA ASP A 149 6.13 -36.39 2.25
C ASP A 149 6.66 -35.04 1.73
N ASN A 150 5.83 -34.36 0.92
CA ASN A 150 6.09 -33.03 0.37
C ASN A 150 5.29 -31.92 1.06
N GLY A 151 4.53 -32.27 2.10
CA GLY A 151 3.68 -31.36 2.83
C GLY A 151 4.47 -30.28 3.56
N LYS A 152 3.82 -29.13 3.76
CA LYS A 152 4.45 -27.93 4.32
C LYS A 152 3.64 -27.35 5.47
N LEU A 153 4.35 -26.94 6.51
CA LEU A 153 3.82 -26.03 7.52
C LEU A 153 4.06 -24.58 7.05
N TYR A 154 3.04 -23.74 7.10
CA TYR A 154 3.14 -22.31 6.91
C TYR A 154 2.76 -21.59 8.20
N VAL A 155 3.64 -20.69 8.66
CA VAL A 155 3.44 -19.89 9.86
C VAL A 155 3.48 -18.41 9.50
N ALA A 156 2.37 -17.71 9.65
CA ALA A 156 2.30 -16.26 9.52
C ALA A 156 2.16 -15.61 10.90
N ASP A 157 3.07 -14.72 11.27
CA ASP A 157 2.99 -13.99 12.52
C ASP A 157 3.86 -12.72 12.47
N ALA A 158 3.68 -11.82 13.43
CA ALA A 158 4.48 -10.60 13.55
C ALA A 158 5.93 -10.90 13.96
N ASN A 159 6.83 -10.00 13.54
CA ASN A 159 8.23 -10.02 13.92
C ASN A 159 8.43 -9.16 15.15
N ARG A 160 8.96 -9.73 16.24
CA ARG A 160 9.27 -8.99 17.47
C ARG A 160 10.16 -7.75 17.25
N LEU A 161 11.02 -7.76 16.23
CA LEU A 161 11.88 -6.64 15.82
C LEU A 161 11.37 -5.88 14.59
N GLY A 162 10.09 -6.00 14.25
CA GLY A 162 9.51 -5.27 13.12
C GLY A 162 9.74 -3.77 13.23
N LEU A 163 10.16 -3.12 12.13
CA LEU A 163 10.48 -1.69 12.11
C LEU A 163 9.32 -0.82 12.62
N LYS A 164 8.07 -1.25 12.41
CA LYS A 164 6.87 -0.57 12.93
C LYS A 164 6.93 -0.31 14.44
N TYR A 165 7.54 -1.21 15.22
CA TYR A 165 7.65 -1.05 16.68
C TYR A 165 8.70 0.00 17.06
N PHE A 166 9.82 0.05 16.34
CA PHE A 166 10.79 1.14 16.46
C PHE A 166 10.18 2.49 16.04
N ALA A 167 9.26 2.48 15.08
CA ALA A 167 8.57 3.67 14.58
C ALA A 167 7.45 4.18 15.49
N GLY A 168 7.15 3.46 16.57
CA GLY A 168 6.17 3.87 17.58
C GLY A 168 4.83 3.16 17.53
N CYS A 169 4.67 2.05 16.80
CA CYS A 169 3.50 1.18 16.95
C CYS A 169 3.57 0.42 18.28
N GLN A 170 2.41 0.20 18.90
CA GLN A 170 2.30 -0.67 20.06
C GLN A 170 2.47 -2.15 19.66
N GLU A 171 2.95 -2.98 20.58
CA GLU A 171 3.11 -4.41 20.36
C GLU A 171 1.76 -5.08 20.07
N GLU A 172 1.77 -6.09 19.22
CA GLU A 172 0.58 -6.65 18.60
C GLU A 172 -0.40 -7.34 19.58
N TYR A 173 0.10 -8.18 20.48
CA TYR A 173 -0.74 -9.02 21.33
C TYR A 173 -0.95 -8.46 22.74
N ARG A 174 0.04 -7.77 23.28
CA ARG A 174 0.02 -7.18 24.62
C ARG A 174 -0.24 -5.68 24.60
N GLY A 175 -0.07 -5.03 23.45
CA GLY A 175 -0.05 -3.57 23.40
C GLY A 175 1.22 -3.01 24.05
N GLY A 176 1.21 -1.71 24.31
CA GLY A 176 2.36 -1.02 24.90
C GLY A 176 3.47 -0.75 23.89
N TYR A 177 4.18 0.36 24.10
CA TYR A 177 5.30 0.75 23.26
C TYR A 177 6.55 -0.04 23.66
N PHE A 178 7.31 -0.49 22.66
CA PHE A 178 8.60 -1.19 22.82
C PHE A 178 8.57 -2.52 23.59
N ALA A 179 7.42 -3.00 24.07
CA ALA A 179 7.32 -4.21 24.89
C ALA A 179 8.04 -5.43 24.27
N GLY A 180 7.82 -5.71 22.98
CA GLY A 180 8.53 -6.79 22.29
C GLY A 180 10.03 -6.53 22.08
N LEU A 181 10.43 -5.28 21.85
CA LEU A 181 11.83 -4.88 21.67
C LEU A 181 12.64 -5.04 22.96
N GLU A 182 12.04 -4.68 24.10
CA GLU A 182 12.55 -4.89 25.45
C GLU A 182 12.40 -6.35 25.92
N ASN A 183 12.08 -7.27 25.01
CA ASN A 183 11.91 -8.70 25.27
C ASN A 183 10.90 -9.01 26.37
N TYR A 184 9.89 -8.15 26.53
CA TYR A 184 8.87 -8.25 27.57
C TYR A 184 9.45 -8.21 28.99
N ASP A 185 10.64 -7.60 29.17
CA ASP A 185 11.25 -7.39 30.48
C ASP A 185 10.34 -6.52 31.35
N LYS A 186 10.10 -6.98 32.58
CA LYS A 186 9.06 -6.43 33.46
C LYS A 186 9.51 -5.14 34.11
N ASP A 187 8.91 -4.02 33.71
CA ASP A 187 8.75 -2.89 34.61
C ASP A 187 7.50 -3.14 35.48
N PRO A 188 7.63 -3.31 36.80
CA PRO A 188 6.48 -3.52 37.70
C PRO A 188 5.50 -2.33 37.72
N GLU A 189 5.87 -1.15 37.19
CA GLU A 189 4.93 -0.05 36.98
C GLU A 189 4.10 -0.19 35.69
N ARG A 190 4.50 -1.05 34.74
CA ARG A 190 3.84 -1.21 33.43
C ARG A 190 3.02 -2.50 33.28
N PHE A 191 3.31 -3.55 34.06
CA PHE A 191 2.67 -4.88 33.92
C PHE A 191 2.41 -5.51 35.30
N THR A 192 1.18 -6.01 35.55
CA THR A 192 0.78 -6.56 36.86
C THR A 192 1.11 -8.06 36.98
N GLU A 193 1.10 -8.57 38.21
CA GLU A 193 1.46 -9.95 38.56
C GLU A 193 0.55 -11.06 37.95
N ASP A 194 -0.56 -10.73 37.30
CA ASP A 194 -1.42 -11.69 36.58
C ASP A 194 -0.79 -12.17 35.26
N ASP A 195 0.24 -11.48 34.78
CA ASP A 195 0.87 -11.70 33.47
C ASP A 195 1.97 -12.79 33.48
N ARG A 196 1.75 -13.93 34.16
CA ARG A 196 2.88 -14.82 34.55
C ARG A 196 3.11 -16.10 33.75
N HIS A 197 2.13 -16.76 33.11
CA HIS A 197 2.38 -18.00 32.33
C HIS A 197 1.34 -18.17 31.20
N GLY A 198 1.77 -18.56 29.98
CA GLY A 198 0.85 -18.85 28.86
C GLY A 198 0.43 -17.64 28.01
N GLU A 199 1.16 -16.54 28.11
CA GLU A 199 0.77 -15.28 27.47
C GLU A 199 1.27 -15.13 26.03
N ALA A 200 0.37 -14.71 25.14
CA ALA A 200 0.67 -14.44 23.73
C ALA A 200 1.90 -13.53 23.56
N ARG A 201 2.82 -13.94 22.67
CA ARG A 201 4.03 -13.20 22.30
C ARG A 201 4.43 -13.49 20.85
N VAL A 202 5.23 -12.59 20.29
CA VAL A 202 5.89 -12.79 18.99
C VAL A 202 7.37 -13.13 19.16
N TYR A 203 7.97 -13.61 18.09
CA TYR A 203 9.37 -14.01 18.02
C TYR A 203 10.12 -13.22 16.94
N THR A 204 11.45 -13.21 17.03
CA THR A 204 12.34 -12.75 15.96
C THR A 204 12.50 -13.82 14.89
N ARG A 205 13.01 -13.45 13.71
CA ARG A 205 13.33 -14.42 12.63
C ARG A 205 14.13 -15.61 13.16
N LYS A 206 15.22 -15.34 13.90
CA LYS A 206 16.10 -16.37 14.47
C LYS A 206 15.38 -17.28 15.46
N GLU A 207 14.53 -16.71 16.31
CA GLU A 207 13.74 -17.47 17.28
C GLU A 207 12.73 -18.38 16.57
N TYR A 208 11.97 -17.88 15.59
CA TYR A 208 11.07 -18.73 14.79
C TYR A 208 11.83 -19.86 14.10
N GLU A 209 12.97 -19.56 13.47
CA GLU A 209 13.79 -20.56 12.79
C GLU A 209 14.31 -21.63 13.75
N GLN A 210 14.72 -21.23 14.97
CA GLN A 210 15.20 -22.16 15.98
C GLN A 210 14.08 -23.07 16.48
N ILE A 211 12.92 -22.51 16.82
CA ILE A 211 11.75 -23.27 17.31
C ILE A 211 11.31 -24.31 16.26
N LEU A 212 11.24 -23.92 14.98
CA LEU A 212 10.87 -24.82 13.90
C LEU A 212 11.92 -25.93 13.66
N LYS A 213 13.22 -25.60 13.74
CA LYS A 213 14.30 -26.61 13.64
C LYS A 213 14.24 -27.61 14.79
N GLU A 214 14.00 -27.14 16.02
CA GLU A 214 13.85 -27.99 17.21
C GLU A 214 12.65 -28.94 17.11
N ALA A 215 11.56 -28.51 16.46
CA ALA A 215 10.41 -29.37 16.14
C ALA A 215 10.66 -30.38 15.00
N GLY A 216 11.85 -30.33 14.37
CA GLY A 216 12.29 -31.28 13.35
C GLY A 216 12.07 -30.85 11.90
N PHE A 217 11.75 -29.58 11.64
CA PHE A 217 11.64 -29.08 10.27
C PHE A 217 13.03 -28.81 9.67
N SER A 218 13.35 -29.48 8.56
CA SER A 218 14.68 -29.47 7.93
C SER A 218 14.94 -28.27 7.02
N GLY A 219 13.91 -27.78 6.33
CA GLY A 219 13.96 -26.62 5.45
C GLY A 219 13.08 -25.51 5.97
N ILE A 220 13.61 -24.29 5.98
CA ILE A 220 12.88 -23.07 6.35
C ILE A 220 13.10 -22.02 5.27
N TYR A 221 12.02 -21.37 4.83
CA TYR A 221 12.04 -20.29 3.86
C TYR A 221 11.12 -19.16 4.33
N SER A 222 11.61 -17.92 4.29
CA SER A 222 10.90 -16.77 4.83
C SER A 222 10.39 -15.87 3.72
N TYR A 223 9.07 -15.61 3.76
CA TYR A 223 8.43 -14.53 3.05
C TYR A 223 8.22 -13.34 3.99
N TYR A 224 8.12 -12.14 3.41
CA TYR A 224 7.91 -10.88 4.12
C TYR A 224 6.63 -10.21 3.61
N PRO A 225 5.47 -10.51 4.24
CA PRO A 225 4.24 -9.78 3.98
C PRO A 225 4.39 -8.30 4.31
N TYR A 226 3.94 -7.43 3.40
CA TYR A 226 3.99 -5.98 3.53
C TYR A 226 2.61 -5.36 3.28
N PRO A 227 2.13 -4.42 4.12
CA PRO A 227 2.81 -3.82 5.28
C PRO A 227 2.97 -4.73 6.50
N ASP A 228 2.12 -5.75 6.61
CA ASP A 228 2.19 -6.82 7.61
C ASP A 228 1.43 -8.08 7.12
N HIS A 229 1.42 -9.13 7.95
CA HIS A 229 0.78 -10.40 7.65
C HIS A 229 -0.76 -10.37 7.73
N LYS A 230 -1.37 -9.33 8.33
CA LYS A 230 -2.83 -9.23 8.45
C LYS A 230 -3.43 -8.66 7.19
N PHE A 231 -2.87 -7.58 6.65
CA PHE A 231 -3.40 -6.92 5.46
C PHE A 231 -2.32 -6.68 4.39
N PRO A 232 -1.65 -7.74 3.90
CA PRO A 232 -0.58 -7.57 2.92
C PRO A 232 -1.12 -7.13 1.56
N SER A 233 -0.46 -6.15 0.94
CA SER A 233 -0.60 -5.82 -0.49
C SER A 233 0.52 -6.42 -1.33
N CYS A 234 1.66 -6.74 -0.70
CA CYS A 234 2.80 -7.41 -1.33
C CYS A 234 3.33 -8.53 -0.42
N ILE A 235 3.89 -9.57 -1.03
CA ILE A 235 4.65 -10.63 -0.37
C ILE A 235 6.04 -10.66 -1.00
N TYR A 236 7.06 -10.27 -0.24
CA TYR A 236 8.47 -10.35 -0.66
C TYR A 236 9.10 -11.66 -0.16
N SER A 237 10.33 -11.95 -0.58
CA SER A 237 11.12 -13.08 -0.08
C SER A 237 12.62 -12.75 -0.04
N ASP A 238 13.43 -13.64 0.54
CA ASP A 238 14.89 -13.53 0.46
C ASP A 238 15.42 -13.45 -1.00
N GLU A 239 14.64 -13.90 -1.99
CA GLU A 239 15.02 -13.92 -3.42
C GLU A 239 14.50 -12.73 -4.23
N TYR A 240 13.58 -11.94 -3.66
CA TYR A 240 13.05 -10.73 -4.25
C TYR A 240 12.65 -9.75 -3.15
N LEU A 241 13.58 -8.83 -2.85
CA LEU A 241 13.39 -7.78 -1.85
C LEU A 241 12.73 -6.54 -2.47
N PRO A 242 12.11 -5.69 -1.65
CA PRO A 242 11.58 -4.41 -2.08
C PRO A 242 12.67 -3.52 -2.70
N GLY A 243 12.28 -2.77 -3.72
CA GLY A 243 13.05 -1.65 -4.22
C GLY A 243 13.03 -0.46 -3.26
N ARG A 244 13.91 0.50 -3.51
CA ARG A 244 13.91 1.76 -2.77
C ARG A 244 12.59 2.49 -2.95
N GLY A 245 12.07 3.07 -1.87
CA GLY A 245 10.87 3.89 -1.90
C GLY A 245 9.55 3.12 -2.03
N GLU A 246 9.59 1.80 -2.27
CA GLU A 246 8.40 0.95 -2.40
C GLU A 246 7.67 0.74 -1.05
N LEU A 247 8.39 0.86 0.07
CA LEU A 247 7.85 0.65 1.43
C LEU A 247 7.31 1.95 2.06
N SER A 248 6.33 2.58 1.40
CA SER A 248 5.80 3.89 1.81
C SER A 248 4.46 3.89 2.56
N ASP A 249 3.73 2.77 2.54
CA ASP A 249 2.37 2.64 3.08
C ASP A 249 2.37 2.00 4.48
N ASN A 250 2.91 2.74 5.46
CA ASN A 250 3.19 2.19 6.80
C ASN A 250 2.19 2.63 7.89
N ARG A 251 1.18 3.43 7.55
CA ARG A 251 0.18 3.95 8.51
C ARG A 251 -0.99 2.98 8.69
N ARG A 252 -0.74 1.87 9.39
CA ARG A 252 -1.68 0.75 9.53
C ARG A 252 -2.13 0.49 10.98
N ASN A 253 -2.05 1.48 11.86
CA ASN A 253 -2.50 1.35 13.25
C ASN A 253 -4.04 1.43 13.34
N PHE A 254 -4.71 0.31 13.13
CA PHE A 254 -6.18 0.25 13.02
C PHE A 254 -6.90 0.12 14.36
N ASP A 255 -6.26 -0.50 15.34
CA ASP A 255 -6.85 -0.85 16.62
C ASP A 255 -6.36 0.03 17.78
N ARG A 256 -5.22 0.70 17.61
CA ARG A 256 -4.53 1.44 18.67
C ARG A 256 -3.90 2.73 18.17
N ASP A 257 -3.78 3.69 19.07
CA ASP A 257 -2.97 4.88 18.86
C ASP A 257 -1.48 4.50 18.72
N ARG A 258 -0.74 5.25 17.92
CA ARG A 258 0.72 5.09 17.75
C ARG A 258 1.46 6.40 17.92
N LEU A 259 2.75 6.28 18.22
CA LEU A 259 3.71 7.35 18.03
C LEU A 259 4.20 7.37 16.58
N GLN A 260 4.65 8.54 16.13
CA GLN A 260 5.44 8.69 14.92
C GLN A 260 6.81 9.24 15.31
N LEU A 261 7.77 8.33 15.47
CA LEU A 261 9.11 8.64 15.97
C LEU A 261 10.08 9.05 14.85
N PHE A 262 9.85 8.58 13.64
CA PHE A 262 10.63 8.92 12.45
C PHE A 262 9.85 8.67 11.16
N ASP A 263 10.44 9.05 10.04
CA ASP A 263 9.94 8.80 8.68
C ASP A 263 10.26 7.36 8.25
N GLU A 264 9.30 6.45 8.43
CA GLU A 264 9.46 5.01 8.17
C GLU A 264 9.93 4.70 6.75
N LYS A 265 9.45 5.43 5.72
CA LYS A 265 9.88 5.20 4.34
C LYS A 265 11.40 5.36 4.21
N LYS A 266 11.95 6.44 4.75
CA LYS A 266 13.39 6.72 4.69
C LYS A 266 14.21 5.73 5.50
N VAL A 267 13.69 5.28 6.64
CA VAL A 267 14.38 4.27 7.46
C VAL A 267 14.36 2.91 6.78
N PHE A 268 13.24 2.52 6.14
CA PHE A 268 13.19 1.33 5.31
C PHE A 268 14.19 1.37 4.15
N ASP A 269 14.34 2.52 3.47
CA ASP A 269 15.36 2.68 2.41
C ASP A 269 16.78 2.41 2.95
N THR A 270 17.12 2.92 4.14
CA THR A 270 18.39 2.64 4.81
C THR A 270 18.52 1.16 5.19
N VAL A 271 17.47 0.56 5.76
CA VAL A 271 17.45 -0.86 6.16
C VAL A 271 17.67 -1.78 4.95
N LEU A 272 17.11 -1.44 3.79
CA LEU A 272 17.35 -2.16 2.53
C LEU A 272 18.79 -1.99 2.06
N ALA A 273 19.32 -0.75 2.06
CA ALA A 273 20.69 -0.47 1.63
C ALA A 273 21.75 -1.20 2.49
N GLU A 274 21.49 -1.38 3.79
CA GLU A 274 22.37 -2.09 4.72
C GLU A 274 22.13 -3.61 4.76
N GLY A 275 21.19 -4.14 3.95
CA GLY A 275 20.89 -5.58 3.91
C GLY A 275 20.21 -6.12 5.17
N LEU A 276 19.52 -5.27 5.95
CA LEU A 276 18.89 -5.62 7.22
C LEU A 276 17.38 -5.90 7.11
N PHE A 277 16.79 -5.80 5.92
CA PHE A 277 15.34 -5.90 5.73
C PHE A 277 14.75 -7.21 6.28
N GLY A 278 15.39 -8.35 6.03
CA GLY A 278 14.88 -9.64 6.51
C GLY A 278 14.79 -9.76 8.04
N GLU A 279 15.58 -8.98 8.78
CA GLU A 279 15.54 -8.96 10.26
C GLU A 279 14.52 -7.93 10.81
N LEU A 280 14.24 -6.87 10.04
CA LEU A 280 13.40 -5.73 10.46
C LEU A 280 12.04 -5.66 9.72
N ALA A 281 11.74 -6.62 8.84
CA ALA A 281 10.42 -6.77 8.24
C ALA A 281 9.35 -6.88 9.35
N ASN A 282 8.18 -6.26 9.17
CA ASN A 282 7.18 -6.17 10.24
C ASN A 282 6.57 -7.52 10.65
N SER A 283 6.65 -8.51 9.78
CA SER A 283 6.07 -9.84 9.97
C SER A 283 6.67 -10.84 8.99
N PHE A 284 6.40 -12.11 9.24
CA PHE A 284 6.85 -13.21 8.39
C PHE A 284 5.66 -14.06 7.93
N LEU A 285 5.84 -14.72 6.80
CA LEU A 285 5.16 -15.96 6.45
C LEU A 285 6.27 -16.99 6.19
N ILE A 286 6.40 -17.97 7.07
CA ILE A 286 7.49 -18.94 7.08
C ILE A 286 6.98 -20.26 6.53
N GLU A 287 7.59 -20.76 5.47
CA GLU A 287 7.40 -22.13 4.99
C GLU A 287 8.42 -23.05 5.67
N ALA A 288 7.94 -24.11 6.31
CA ALA A 288 8.74 -25.12 6.97
C ALA A 288 8.42 -26.53 6.44
N GLY A 289 9.45 -27.28 6.06
CA GLY A 289 9.33 -28.65 5.52
C GLY A 289 10.45 -29.00 4.54
N ASN A 290 10.42 -30.21 3.98
CA ASN A 290 11.46 -30.69 3.09
C ASN A 290 11.60 -29.80 1.83
N ARG A 291 12.80 -29.29 1.54
CA ARG A 291 13.00 -28.46 0.33
C ARG A 291 12.86 -29.31 -0.92
N THR A 292 11.81 -29.05 -1.68
CA THR A 292 11.65 -29.55 -3.03
C THR A 292 12.28 -28.52 -3.98
N GLY A 293 13.08 -28.96 -4.96
CA GLY A 293 13.72 -28.09 -5.96
C GLY A 293 12.74 -27.53 -6.99
N GLU A 294 11.55 -27.15 -6.54
CA GLU A 294 10.38 -26.84 -7.35
C GLU A 294 10.34 -25.38 -7.80
N GLN A 295 9.50 -25.14 -8.81
CA GLN A 295 9.10 -23.79 -9.19
C GLN A 295 8.46 -23.08 -7.98
N ARG A 296 8.89 -21.85 -7.71
CA ARG A 296 8.43 -21.06 -6.55
C ARG A 296 7.99 -19.67 -6.97
N VAL A 297 6.95 -19.14 -6.31
CA VAL A 297 6.63 -17.72 -6.36
C VAL A 297 7.53 -17.00 -5.35
N ILE A 298 8.41 -16.12 -5.83
CA ILE A 298 9.38 -15.39 -4.98
C ILE A 298 8.90 -13.97 -4.64
N TYR A 299 7.85 -13.51 -5.32
CA TYR A 299 7.19 -12.24 -5.05
C TYR A 299 5.74 -12.29 -5.52
N SER A 300 4.84 -11.65 -4.78
CA SER A 300 3.44 -11.47 -5.20
C SER A 300 2.95 -10.07 -4.82
N LYS A 301 2.23 -9.40 -5.73
CA LYS A 301 1.60 -8.09 -5.52
C LYS A 301 0.12 -8.13 -5.86
N TYR A 302 -0.70 -7.46 -5.06
CA TYR A 302 -2.15 -7.44 -5.18
C TYR A 302 -2.68 -6.03 -5.44
N SER A 303 -3.70 -5.93 -6.29
CA SER A 303 -4.43 -4.69 -6.57
C SER A 303 -5.92 -4.78 -6.25
N ASN A 304 -6.32 -5.61 -5.28
CA ASN A 304 -7.73 -5.84 -4.88
C ASN A 304 -8.41 -4.68 -4.13
N GLU A 305 -7.72 -3.55 -3.97
CA GLU A 305 -8.36 -2.27 -3.62
C GLU A 305 -9.00 -1.60 -4.85
N ARG A 306 -8.68 -2.05 -6.08
CA ARG A 306 -9.37 -1.65 -7.31
C ARG A 306 -10.74 -2.37 -7.44
N ALA A 307 -11.58 -1.87 -8.33
CA ALA A 307 -12.81 -2.56 -8.74
C ALA A 307 -12.51 -4.01 -9.16
N ARG A 308 -13.46 -4.92 -8.92
CA ARG A 308 -13.26 -6.37 -9.11
C ARG A 308 -12.77 -6.75 -10.52
N GLN A 309 -13.18 -5.99 -11.54
CA GLN A 309 -12.76 -6.18 -12.93
C GLN A 309 -11.29 -5.77 -13.22
N PHE A 310 -10.66 -5.01 -12.32
CA PHE A 310 -9.27 -4.57 -12.41
C PHE A 310 -8.38 -5.13 -11.29
N ALA A 311 -8.95 -5.92 -10.38
CA ALA A 311 -8.24 -6.53 -9.27
C ALA A 311 -7.41 -7.72 -9.78
N ILE A 312 -6.09 -7.59 -9.72
CA ILE A 312 -5.15 -8.62 -10.18
C ILE A 312 -4.16 -9.00 -9.10
N ARG A 313 -3.59 -10.20 -9.25
CA ARG A 313 -2.39 -10.66 -8.56
C ARG A 313 -1.25 -10.76 -9.57
N THR A 314 -0.11 -10.17 -9.27
CA THR A 314 1.11 -10.28 -10.09
C THR A 314 2.16 -11.07 -9.33
N ASP A 315 2.56 -12.21 -9.87
CA ASP A 315 3.56 -13.10 -9.28
C ASP A 315 4.85 -13.05 -10.09
N ILE A 316 6.00 -13.03 -9.41
CA ILE A 316 7.29 -13.39 -10.02
C ILE A 316 7.59 -14.84 -9.63
N CYS A 317 7.59 -15.72 -10.62
CA CYS A 317 7.92 -17.12 -10.46
C CYS A 317 9.36 -17.38 -10.86
N LYS A 318 10.07 -18.19 -10.08
CA LYS A 318 11.40 -18.71 -10.39
C LYS A 318 11.31 -20.23 -10.59
N LYS A 319 11.80 -20.72 -11.73
CA LYS A 319 11.92 -22.15 -12.03
C LYS A 319 13.17 -22.75 -11.35
N ALA A 320 13.26 -24.08 -11.34
CA ALA A 320 14.38 -24.82 -10.77
C ALA A 320 15.74 -24.47 -11.42
N ASP A 321 15.75 -24.12 -12.71
CA ASP A 321 16.93 -23.69 -13.46
C ASP A 321 17.32 -22.21 -13.22
N GLY A 322 16.53 -21.49 -12.43
CA GLY A 322 16.73 -20.07 -12.11
C GLY A 322 16.04 -19.09 -13.05
N GLU A 323 15.40 -19.55 -14.14
CA GLU A 323 14.65 -18.70 -15.05
C GLU A 323 13.47 -18.04 -14.31
N LYS A 324 13.28 -16.74 -14.51
CA LYS A 324 12.20 -15.96 -13.92
C LYS A 324 11.14 -15.61 -14.96
N SER A 325 9.88 -15.65 -14.54
CA SER A 325 8.73 -15.21 -15.34
C SER A 325 7.77 -14.40 -14.49
N VAL A 326 7.07 -13.44 -15.11
CA VAL A 326 5.99 -12.69 -14.46
C VAL A 326 4.65 -13.29 -14.87
N ARG A 327 3.74 -13.47 -13.92
CA ARG A 327 2.38 -13.98 -14.17
C ARG A 327 1.35 -13.07 -13.53
N LYS A 328 0.37 -12.60 -14.30
CA LYS A 328 -0.75 -11.79 -13.82
C LYS A 328 -2.04 -12.61 -13.87
N TYR A 329 -2.77 -12.65 -12.75
CA TYR A 329 -4.02 -13.39 -12.58
C TYR A 329 -5.15 -12.43 -12.21
N ALA A 330 -6.36 -12.68 -12.72
CA ALA A 330 -7.54 -12.02 -12.21
C ALA A 330 -7.86 -12.57 -10.80
N LEU A 331 -8.10 -11.69 -9.83
CA LEU A 331 -8.51 -12.12 -8.49
C LEU A 331 -9.98 -12.56 -8.45
N TYR A 332 -10.77 -12.04 -9.39
CA TYR A 332 -12.20 -12.32 -9.52
C TYR A 332 -12.56 -12.70 -10.96
N PRO A 333 -13.66 -13.46 -11.17
CA PRO A 333 -14.13 -13.78 -12.52
C PRO A 333 -14.35 -12.55 -13.40
N GLU A 334 -14.79 -11.43 -12.81
CA GLU A 334 -14.99 -10.16 -13.50
C GLU A 334 -13.71 -9.60 -14.16
N GLY A 335 -12.51 -9.97 -13.69
CA GLY A 335 -11.23 -9.48 -14.21
C GLY A 335 -10.63 -10.33 -15.34
N ARG A 336 -11.29 -11.40 -15.81
CA ARG A 336 -10.75 -12.29 -16.85
C ARG A 336 -10.47 -11.55 -18.17
N GLU A 337 -11.40 -10.68 -18.60
CA GLU A 337 -11.21 -9.90 -19.82
C GLU A 337 -10.01 -8.95 -19.71
N HIS A 338 -9.78 -8.37 -18.53
CA HIS A 338 -8.64 -7.51 -18.25
C HIS A 338 -7.30 -8.22 -18.40
N ILE A 339 -7.22 -9.50 -17.99
CA ILE A 339 -6.01 -10.32 -18.20
C ILE A 339 -5.81 -10.63 -19.69
N CYS A 340 -6.84 -11.07 -20.40
CA CYS A 340 -6.77 -11.34 -21.84
C CYS A 340 -6.46 -10.07 -22.67
N HIS A 341 -6.84 -8.90 -22.15
CA HIS A 341 -6.57 -7.60 -22.79
C HIS A 341 -5.07 -7.31 -22.89
N MET A 342 -4.24 -7.81 -21.97
CA MET A 342 -2.80 -7.56 -21.98
C MET A 342 -2.10 -8.17 -23.20
N GLU A 343 -2.46 -9.39 -23.60
CA GLU A 343 -1.90 -10.03 -24.82
C GLU A 343 -2.30 -9.24 -26.08
N LYS A 344 -3.58 -8.85 -26.19
CA LYS A 344 -4.05 -8.01 -27.30
C LYS A 344 -3.36 -6.64 -27.32
N SER A 345 -3.10 -6.08 -26.13
CA SER A 345 -2.40 -4.80 -25.98
C SER A 345 -0.96 -4.91 -26.47
N TYR A 346 -0.25 -5.99 -26.09
CA TYR A 346 1.09 -6.27 -26.60
C TYR A 346 1.15 -6.30 -28.13
N GLU A 347 0.26 -7.04 -28.78
CA GLU A 347 0.22 -7.15 -30.25
C GLU A 347 -0.02 -5.79 -30.93
N LYS A 348 -1.00 -5.03 -30.44
CA LYS A 348 -1.38 -3.74 -31.01
C LYS A 348 -0.34 -2.65 -30.74
N LEU A 349 0.19 -2.57 -29.53
CA LEU A 349 1.25 -1.63 -29.17
C LEU A 349 2.52 -1.91 -29.97
N SER A 350 2.94 -3.18 -30.07
CA SER A 350 4.11 -3.56 -30.86
C SER A 350 3.96 -3.17 -32.34
N SER A 351 2.76 -3.31 -32.90
CA SER A 351 2.45 -2.89 -34.26
C SER A 351 2.43 -1.36 -34.40
N CYS A 352 1.84 -0.66 -33.43
CA CYS A 352 1.68 0.79 -33.42
C CYS A 352 3.02 1.52 -33.30
N TYR A 353 3.96 0.98 -32.53
CA TYR A 353 5.30 1.55 -32.30
C TYR A 353 6.40 0.95 -33.20
N ALA A 354 6.03 0.23 -34.26
CA ALA A 354 6.99 -0.30 -35.23
C ALA A 354 7.79 0.82 -35.95
N ASP A 355 7.20 2.01 -36.05
CA ASP A 355 7.84 3.23 -36.56
C ASP A 355 9.03 3.71 -35.71
N SER A 356 9.15 3.25 -34.46
CA SER A 356 10.29 3.55 -33.58
C SER A 356 11.58 2.83 -33.98
N ASN A 357 11.51 1.87 -34.90
CA ASN A 357 12.65 1.08 -35.39
C ASN A 357 13.49 0.47 -34.23
N GLY A 358 12.82 -0.09 -33.23
CA GLY A 358 13.44 -0.76 -32.08
C GLY A 358 13.76 0.12 -30.88
N LYS A 359 13.55 1.44 -30.97
CA LYS A 359 13.76 2.35 -29.82
C LYS A 359 12.76 2.15 -28.70
N ILE A 360 11.52 1.77 -29.03
CA ILE A 360 10.50 1.39 -28.05
C ILE A 360 10.05 -0.03 -28.38
N ARG A 361 10.17 -0.92 -27.40
CA ARG A 361 9.64 -2.28 -27.45
C ARG A 361 8.77 -2.54 -26.24
N PHE A 362 7.83 -3.46 -26.39
CA PHE A 362 6.98 -3.94 -25.32
C PHE A 362 7.41 -5.37 -24.97
N CYS A 363 7.50 -5.67 -23.67
CA CYS A 363 7.81 -7.02 -23.21
C CYS A 363 6.73 -7.98 -23.70
N ALA A 364 7.09 -9.12 -24.29
CA ALA A 364 6.12 -10.05 -24.84
C ALA A 364 5.23 -10.65 -23.75
N CYS A 365 3.92 -10.69 -24.01
CA CYS A 365 2.92 -11.27 -23.12
C CYS A 365 2.06 -12.26 -23.90
N HIS A 366 1.75 -13.39 -23.27
CA HIS A 366 0.84 -14.40 -23.80
C HIS A 366 -0.11 -14.91 -22.72
N THR A 367 -1.34 -15.28 -23.09
CA THR A 367 -2.30 -15.83 -22.14
C THR A 367 -2.11 -17.35 -22.01
N LYS A 368 -1.92 -17.86 -20.80
CA LYS A 368 -1.80 -19.30 -20.49
C LYS A 368 -2.48 -19.63 -19.18
N ASN A 369 -3.37 -20.62 -19.18
CA ASN A 369 -4.11 -21.09 -17.99
C ASN A 369 -4.77 -19.94 -17.21
N ASP A 370 -5.54 -19.09 -17.91
CA ASP A 370 -6.21 -17.91 -17.34
C ASP A 370 -5.27 -16.86 -16.69
N ALA A 371 -3.99 -16.86 -17.07
CA ALA A 371 -2.99 -15.89 -16.63
C ALA A 371 -2.27 -15.25 -17.82
N ALA A 372 -1.95 -13.96 -17.71
CA ALA A 372 -1.03 -13.29 -18.61
C ALA A 372 0.40 -13.58 -18.16
N VAL A 373 1.24 -14.07 -19.07
CA VAL A 373 2.61 -14.52 -18.77
C VAL A 373 3.61 -13.76 -19.64
N SER A 374 4.63 -13.21 -19.00
CA SER A 374 5.74 -12.52 -19.68
C SER A 374 7.10 -12.94 -19.11
N GLY A 375 8.16 -12.67 -19.88
CA GLY A 375 9.53 -12.85 -19.43
C GLY A 375 9.90 -11.83 -18.35
N PHE A 376 10.81 -12.20 -17.44
CA PHE A 376 11.40 -11.26 -16.50
C PHE A 376 12.65 -10.62 -17.12
N ASP A 377 12.63 -9.31 -17.35
CA ASP A 377 13.76 -8.55 -17.92
C ASP A 377 14.65 -8.01 -16.78
N PRO A 378 15.96 -8.29 -16.78
CA PRO A 378 16.90 -7.84 -15.74
C PRO A 378 17.42 -6.40 -15.94
N GLY A 379 16.83 -5.61 -16.85
CA GLY A 379 17.18 -4.21 -17.07
C GLY A 379 17.01 -3.33 -15.83
N VAL A 380 17.39 -2.05 -15.98
CA VAL A 380 17.19 -1.02 -14.95
C VAL A 380 16.09 -0.06 -15.38
N THR A 381 15.22 0.34 -14.44
CA THR A 381 14.12 1.28 -14.76
C THR A 381 14.68 2.68 -15.01
N LEU A 382 14.04 3.47 -15.87
CA LEU A 382 14.38 4.88 -16.02
C LEU A 382 14.24 5.63 -14.69
N GLN A 383 13.26 5.25 -13.86
CA GLN A 383 13.11 5.80 -12.51
C GLN A 383 14.37 5.59 -11.66
N ASP A 384 14.90 4.36 -11.58
CA ASP A 384 16.12 4.06 -10.81
C ASP A 384 17.32 4.86 -11.32
N VAL A 385 17.42 5.08 -12.64
CA VAL A 385 18.47 5.92 -13.22
C VAL A 385 18.31 7.37 -12.78
N MET A 386 17.09 7.91 -12.83
CA MET A 386 16.81 9.28 -12.40
C MET A 386 17.06 9.48 -10.90
N GLU A 387 16.63 8.55 -10.05
CA GLU A 387 16.86 8.61 -8.61
C GLU A 387 18.36 8.63 -8.29
N ARG A 388 19.14 7.70 -8.86
CA ARG A 388 20.62 7.67 -8.69
C ARG A 388 21.29 8.94 -9.21
N ALA A 389 20.79 9.52 -10.32
CA ALA A 389 21.30 10.76 -10.87
C ALA A 389 21.06 11.95 -9.93
N ILE A 390 19.87 12.04 -9.33
CA ILE A 390 19.52 13.09 -8.36
C ILE A 390 20.44 13.03 -7.14
N GLU A 391 20.67 11.85 -6.58
CA GLU A 391 21.57 11.67 -5.43
C GLU A 391 23.01 12.10 -5.72
N ARG A 392 23.45 11.86 -6.95
CA ARG A 392 24.78 12.24 -7.44
C ARG A 392 24.83 13.68 -7.95
N ASN A 393 23.76 14.46 -7.80
CA ASN A 393 23.61 15.82 -8.31
C ASN A 393 23.85 15.95 -9.82
N GLN A 394 23.48 14.93 -10.60
CA GLN A 394 23.61 14.87 -12.06
C GLN A 394 22.36 15.41 -12.76
N THR A 395 22.06 16.70 -12.54
CA THR A 395 20.85 17.34 -13.06
C THR A 395 20.75 17.30 -14.60
N GLU A 396 21.88 17.36 -15.30
CA GLU A 396 21.91 17.28 -16.77
C GLU A 396 21.47 15.90 -17.28
N LEU A 397 21.82 14.82 -16.58
CA LEU A 397 21.36 13.47 -16.95
C LEU A 397 19.85 13.35 -16.78
N VAL A 398 19.30 13.86 -15.68
CA VAL A 398 17.84 13.89 -15.46
C VAL A 398 17.15 14.66 -16.59
N LYS A 399 17.68 15.84 -16.95
CA LYS A 399 17.15 16.63 -18.06
C LYS A 399 17.19 15.86 -19.39
N ARG A 400 18.30 15.21 -19.72
CA ARG A 400 18.43 14.36 -20.93
C ARG A 400 17.41 13.22 -20.97
N ILE A 401 17.15 12.58 -19.83
CA ILE A 401 16.12 11.52 -19.73
C ILE A 401 14.73 12.09 -20.03
N LEU A 402 14.39 13.25 -19.45
CA LEU A 402 13.10 13.91 -19.68
C LEU A 402 12.94 14.38 -21.14
N ASP A 403 13.99 14.97 -21.71
CA ASP A 403 14.02 15.44 -23.10
C ASP A 403 13.86 14.28 -24.09
N ASP A 404 14.62 13.19 -23.90
CA ASP A 404 14.51 11.98 -24.75
C ASP A 404 13.13 11.33 -24.59
N TYR A 405 12.59 11.31 -23.37
CA TYR A 405 11.26 10.77 -23.13
C TYR A 405 10.17 11.54 -23.87
N ALA A 406 10.14 12.87 -23.71
CA ALA A 406 9.18 13.72 -24.39
C ALA A 406 9.29 13.57 -25.91
N LYS A 407 10.52 13.53 -26.44
CA LYS A 407 10.76 13.31 -27.86
C LYS A 407 10.15 11.98 -28.34
N ARG A 408 10.45 10.86 -27.68
CA ARG A 408 9.99 9.53 -28.10
C ARG A 408 8.47 9.39 -28.05
N ILE A 409 7.82 9.90 -27.00
CA ILE A 409 6.35 9.86 -26.87
C ILE A 409 5.68 10.68 -27.98
N MET A 410 6.23 11.85 -28.31
CA MET A 410 5.65 12.70 -29.36
C MET A 410 5.92 12.16 -30.77
N GLU A 411 7.09 11.56 -31.01
CA GLU A 411 7.54 11.09 -32.33
C GLU A 411 6.90 9.76 -32.78
N TYR A 412 6.76 8.78 -31.88
CA TYR A 412 6.36 7.39 -32.24
C TYR A 412 4.92 7.05 -31.88
N GLY A 413 4.42 5.91 -32.39
CA GLY A 413 3.07 5.40 -32.10
C GLY A 413 1.98 5.98 -33.02
N GLY A 414 2.36 6.59 -34.14
CA GLY A 414 1.41 7.29 -35.02
C GLY A 414 0.91 8.62 -34.46
N LYS A 415 0.26 9.43 -35.31
CA LYS A 415 -0.15 10.80 -34.98
C LYS A 415 -1.38 11.20 -35.79
N HIS A 416 -2.46 11.54 -35.09
CA HIS A 416 -3.66 12.12 -35.68
C HIS A 416 -4.28 13.15 -34.73
N LEU A 417 -5.28 13.89 -35.20
CA LEU A 417 -5.97 14.90 -34.41
C LEU A 417 -6.95 14.25 -33.41
N PHE A 418 -6.80 14.55 -32.13
CA PHE A 418 -7.63 13.99 -31.07
C PHE A 418 -9.11 14.28 -31.29
N THR A 419 -9.93 13.22 -31.25
CA THR A 419 -11.39 13.32 -31.20
C THR A 419 -11.91 12.39 -30.10
N PRO A 420 -12.60 12.91 -29.07
CA PRO A 420 -13.08 12.08 -27.97
C PRO A 420 -14.17 11.12 -28.45
N THR A 421 -13.98 9.83 -28.19
CA THR A 421 -14.98 8.77 -28.41
C THR A 421 -15.90 8.60 -27.19
N GLU A 422 -16.93 7.77 -27.30
CA GLU A 422 -17.74 7.42 -26.12
C GLU A 422 -16.92 6.63 -25.10
N ASP A 423 -16.07 5.71 -25.54
CA ASP A 423 -15.23 4.91 -24.65
C ASP A 423 -14.16 5.77 -23.94
N PHE A 424 -13.60 6.77 -24.63
CA PHE A 424 -12.76 7.78 -24.00
C PHE A 424 -13.50 8.47 -22.85
N ARG A 425 -14.73 8.95 -23.08
CA ARG A 425 -15.54 9.66 -22.07
C ARG A 425 -15.89 8.79 -20.87
N LYS A 426 -16.11 7.49 -21.07
CA LYS A 426 -16.38 6.54 -19.96
C LYS A 426 -15.19 6.44 -18.99
N VAL A 427 -13.96 6.56 -19.50
CA VAL A 427 -12.74 6.39 -18.70
C VAL A 427 -12.24 7.73 -18.16
N PHE A 428 -12.16 8.75 -19.01
CA PHE A 428 -11.50 10.03 -18.70
C PHE A 428 -12.48 11.20 -18.51
N GLY A 429 -13.78 10.97 -18.70
CA GLY A 429 -14.82 11.99 -18.64
C GLY A 429 -14.82 12.95 -19.83
N GLU A 430 -15.60 14.02 -19.70
CA GLU A 430 -15.65 15.09 -20.70
C GLU A 430 -14.44 16.02 -20.58
N VAL A 431 -13.86 16.35 -21.74
CA VAL A 431 -12.69 17.24 -21.83
C VAL A 431 -12.94 18.33 -22.87
N HIS A 432 -12.43 19.53 -22.59
CA HIS A 432 -12.57 20.68 -23.47
C HIS A 432 -11.20 21.30 -23.72
N PHE A 433 -10.53 20.84 -24.78
CA PHE A 433 -9.26 21.41 -25.22
C PHE A 433 -9.52 22.67 -26.05
N THR A 434 -8.82 23.77 -25.71
CA THR A 434 -8.88 25.03 -26.46
C THR A 434 -8.02 25.01 -27.72
N GLU A 435 -7.14 24.01 -27.84
CA GLU A 435 -6.20 23.83 -28.94
C GLU A 435 -6.28 22.40 -29.49
N GLU A 436 -5.98 22.26 -30.78
CA GLU A 436 -5.87 20.96 -31.43
C GLU A 436 -4.76 20.14 -30.75
N THR A 437 -5.10 18.93 -30.29
CA THR A 437 -4.15 18.06 -29.58
C THR A 437 -3.90 16.79 -30.37
N GLU A 438 -2.64 16.37 -30.44
CA GLU A 438 -2.24 15.13 -31.10
C GLU A 438 -2.56 13.92 -30.23
N ALA A 439 -3.06 12.85 -30.86
CA ALA A 439 -3.41 11.61 -30.22
C ALA A 439 -2.80 10.39 -30.91
N VAL A 440 -2.83 9.28 -30.17
CA VAL A 440 -2.52 7.93 -30.62
C VAL A 440 -3.72 7.03 -30.36
N ASP A 441 -4.04 6.15 -31.32
CA ASP A 441 -5.22 5.26 -31.28
C ASP A 441 -5.07 4.10 -30.30
N ILE A 442 -3.83 3.64 -30.10
CA ILE A 442 -3.47 2.55 -29.20
C ILE A 442 -2.48 3.10 -28.17
N CYS A 443 -2.99 3.43 -26.99
CA CYS A 443 -2.23 4.18 -26.00
C CYS A 443 -2.15 3.42 -24.68
N ASP A 444 -0.94 3.11 -24.24
CA ASP A 444 -0.70 2.81 -22.82
C ASP A 444 -0.45 4.12 -22.08
N ILE A 445 -1.34 4.48 -21.16
CA ILE A 445 -1.18 5.70 -20.35
C ILE A 445 -0.20 5.51 -19.20
N ASP A 446 0.23 4.27 -18.92
CA ASP A 446 1.12 3.93 -17.82
C ASP A 446 2.57 3.69 -18.27
N MET A 447 2.96 4.27 -19.41
CA MET A 447 4.35 4.39 -19.86
C MET A 447 5.19 5.34 -18.98
N ILE A 448 5.05 5.26 -17.66
CA ILE A 448 5.81 6.04 -16.68
C ILE A 448 7.23 5.48 -16.51
N PHE A 449 8.13 6.28 -15.94
CA PHE A 449 9.56 5.93 -15.80
C PHE A 449 9.83 4.62 -15.03
N ALA A 450 8.92 4.22 -14.12
CA ALA A 450 9.00 2.95 -13.39
C ALA A 450 8.75 1.72 -14.28
N ASN A 451 7.97 1.86 -15.36
CA ASN A 451 7.54 0.77 -16.23
C ASN A 451 8.39 0.66 -17.50
N ILE A 452 9.45 1.47 -17.62
CA ILE A 452 10.36 1.48 -18.77
C ILE A 452 11.74 1.03 -18.31
N LEU A 453 12.19 -0.11 -18.83
CA LEU A 453 13.53 -0.63 -18.63
C LEU A 453 14.46 -0.21 -19.77
N ILE A 454 15.73 -0.03 -19.42
CA ILE A 454 16.84 0.04 -20.37
C ILE A 454 17.87 -1.06 -20.05
N PRO A 455 18.67 -1.52 -21.04
CA PRO A 455 19.75 -2.45 -20.78
C PRO A 455 20.77 -1.89 -19.79
N ALA A 456 21.13 -2.69 -18.79
CA ALA A 456 22.15 -2.33 -17.81
C ALA A 456 23.47 -1.92 -18.50
N GLY A 457 24.09 -0.83 -18.04
CA GLY A 457 25.29 -0.24 -18.64
C GLY A 457 25.00 0.86 -19.68
N SER A 458 23.74 1.07 -20.07
CA SER A 458 23.34 2.11 -21.04
C SER A 458 22.98 3.45 -20.37
N GLU A 459 23.11 3.58 -19.05
CA GLU A 459 22.60 4.72 -18.27
C GLU A 459 23.16 6.08 -18.72
N MET A 460 24.40 6.11 -19.23
CA MET A 460 25.06 7.35 -19.69
C MET A 460 24.76 7.70 -21.15
N LYS A 461 24.12 6.78 -21.90
CA LYS A 461 23.79 6.88 -23.33
C LYS A 461 22.29 6.68 -23.54
N ILE A 462 21.48 7.40 -22.78
CA ILE A 462 20.03 7.16 -22.70
C ILE A 462 19.33 7.28 -24.07
N GLU A 463 19.79 8.18 -24.93
CA GLU A 463 19.22 8.45 -26.25
C GLU A 463 19.47 7.31 -27.26
N GLU A 464 20.49 6.48 -27.02
CA GLU A 464 20.80 5.28 -27.80
C GLU A 464 20.15 4.02 -27.21
N ALA A 465 19.70 4.06 -25.95
CA ALA A 465 19.17 2.91 -25.26
C ALA A 465 17.81 2.48 -25.84
N GLU A 466 17.67 1.17 -26.07
CA GLU A 466 16.39 0.55 -26.40
C GLU A 466 15.51 0.50 -25.14
N TRP A 467 14.28 0.96 -25.25
CA TRP A 467 13.32 0.87 -24.16
C TRP A 467 12.56 -0.45 -24.23
N THR A 468 12.43 -1.13 -23.09
CA THR A 468 11.49 -2.23 -22.90
C THR A 468 10.41 -1.79 -21.91
N VAL A 469 9.19 -1.58 -22.41
CA VAL A 469 8.01 -1.30 -21.57
C VAL A 469 7.50 -2.64 -21.00
N ILE A 470 7.47 -2.75 -19.67
CA ILE A 470 7.16 -4.01 -18.97
C ILE A 470 5.75 -4.08 -18.40
N ASP A 471 5.13 -2.94 -18.14
CA ASP A 471 3.74 -2.85 -17.72
C ASP A 471 2.98 -1.94 -18.66
N TYR A 472 1.94 -2.49 -19.26
CA TYR A 472 1.03 -1.81 -20.18
C TYR A 472 -0.41 -2.28 -19.91
N GLU A 473 -0.70 -2.54 -18.63
CA GLU A 473 -2.04 -2.89 -18.14
C GLU A 473 -3.11 -1.85 -18.54
N TRP A 474 -2.72 -0.58 -18.64
CA TRP A 474 -3.62 0.53 -18.95
C TRP A 474 -3.52 0.99 -20.41
N THR A 475 -3.59 0.00 -21.30
CA THR A 475 -3.68 0.23 -22.75
C THR A 475 -5.12 0.43 -23.18
N PHE A 476 -5.40 1.49 -23.92
CA PHE A 476 -6.71 1.79 -24.49
C PHE A 476 -6.68 1.73 -26.00
N PHE A 477 -7.78 1.23 -26.59
CA PHE A 477 -7.96 1.11 -28.05
C PHE A 477 -8.88 2.20 -28.60
N PHE A 478 -8.68 3.42 -28.10
CA PHE A 478 -9.32 4.63 -28.58
C PHE A 478 -8.30 5.79 -28.51
N PRO A 479 -8.52 6.88 -29.27
CA PRO A 479 -7.63 8.03 -29.25
C PRO A 479 -7.39 8.58 -27.84
N VAL A 480 -6.12 8.71 -27.45
CA VAL A 480 -5.70 9.40 -26.22
C VAL A 480 -4.67 10.48 -26.58
N PRO A 481 -4.77 11.70 -26.01
CA PRO A 481 -3.78 12.75 -26.23
C PRO A 481 -2.36 12.30 -25.84
N LYS A 482 -1.37 12.46 -26.73
CA LYS A 482 0.04 12.15 -26.41
C LYS A 482 0.58 12.98 -25.24
N LEU A 483 0.15 14.25 -25.18
CA LEU A 483 0.49 15.14 -24.08
C LEU A 483 -0.07 14.67 -22.72
N PHE A 484 -1.13 13.86 -22.70
CA PHE A 484 -1.63 13.27 -21.45
C PHE A 484 -0.66 12.20 -20.91
N VAL A 485 -0.09 11.36 -21.77
CA VAL A 485 0.95 10.39 -21.39
C VAL A 485 2.19 11.11 -20.85
N LEU A 486 2.60 12.19 -21.53
CA LEU A 486 3.72 13.02 -21.08
C LEU A 486 3.42 13.71 -19.75
N TYR A 487 2.22 14.28 -19.58
CA TYR A 487 1.75 14.86 -18.33
C TYR A 487 1.86 13.85 -17.17
N ARG A 488 1.32 12.64 -17.34
CA ARG A 488 1.34 11.59 -16.31
C ARG A 488 2.77 11.25 -15.90
N ALA A 489 3.65 10.98 -16.86
CA ALA A 489 5.04 10.64 -16.57
C ALA A 489 5.79 11.78 -15.85
N LEU A 490 5.63 13.03 -16.30
CA LEU A 490 6.25 14.21 -15.65
C LEU A 490 5.68 14.45 -14.25
N TYR A 491 4.37 14.29 -14.07
CA TYR A 491 3.70 14.43 -12.79
C TYR A 491 4.24 13.42 -11.77
N PHE A 492 4.30 12.13 -12.14
CA PHE A 492 4.86 11.10 -11.27
C PHE A 492 6.36 11.30 -11.01
N ALA A 493 7.14 11.67 -12.02
CA ALA A 493 8.55 12.00 -11.82
C ALA A 493 8.74 13.14 -10.81
N TYR A 494 7.95 14.21 -10.92
CA TYR A 494 8.05 15.35 -10.04
C TYR A 494 7.80 14.99 -8.57
N TYR A 495 6.73 14.23 -8.29
CA TYR A 495 6.36 13.90 -6.91
C TYR A 495 7.10 12.69 -6.34
N GLN A 496 7.30 11.64 -7.13
CA GLN A 496 7.85 10.37 -6.65
C GLN A 496 9.37 10.30 -6.72
N ILE A 497 9.97 10.89 -7.76
CA ILE A 497 11.43 10.85 -8.01
C ILE A 497 12.10 12.13 -7.49
N MET A 498 11.57 13.30 -7.86
CA MET A 498 12.16 14.61 -7.50
C MET A 498 11.70 15.11 -6.12
N GLY A 499 10.69 14.46 -5.51
CA GLY A 499 10.19 14.78 -4.18
C GLY A 499 9.54 16.16 -4.08
N GLY A 500 9.00 16.69 -5.18
CA GLY A 500 8.36 18.01 -5.25
C GLY A 500 9.35 19.18 -5.11
N LYS A 501 10.62 18.97 -5.47
CA LYS A 501 11.70 19.97 -5.36
C LYS A 501 12.23 20.37 -6.73
N GLY A 502 12.90 21.52 -6.79
CA GLY A 502 13.52 22.04 -8.01
C GLY A 502 12.60 23.00 -8.76
N THR A 503 12.56 22.88 -10.08
CA THR A 503 11.67 23.66 -10.95
C THR A 503 10.20 23.40 -10.59
N PRO A 504 9.37 24.42 -10.34
CA PRO A 504 7.95 24.24 -10.06
C PRO A 504 7.26 23.41 -11.14
N LEU A 505 6.30 22.57 -10.75
CA LEU A 505 5.60 21.67 -11.68
C LEU A 505 5.01 22.40 -12.90
N ASP A 506 4.40 23.57 -12.71
CA ASP A 506 3.85 24.37 -13.81
C ASP A 506 4.93 24.79 -14.83
N GLU A 507 6.13 25.15 -14.35
CA GLU A 507 7.25 25.54 -15.21
C GLU A 507 7.85 24.32 -15.92
N LEU A 508 7.93 23.18 -15.23
CA LEU A 508 8.36 21.92 -15.81
C LEU A 508 7.42 21.48 -16.93
N LEU A 509 6.11 21.46 -16.67
CA LEU A 509 5.09 21.10 -17.66
C LEU A 509 5.10 22.06 -18.86
N ALA A 510 5.21 23.37 -18.61
CA ALA A 510 5.27 24.37 -19.67
C ALA A 510 6.49 24.19 -20.59
N ALA A 511 7.65 23.76 -20.04
CA ALA A 511 8.83 23.47 -20.84
C ALA A 511 8.63 22.34 -21.86
N TYR A 512 7.64 21.47 -21.64
CA TYR A 512 7.26 20.38 -22.54
C TYR A 512 5.91 20.63 -23.25
N GLY A 513 5.47 21.89 -23.33
CA GLY A 513 4.29 22.28 -24.10
C GLY A 513 2.94 22.03 -23.41
N ILE A 514 2.93 21.77 -22.11
CA ILE A 514 1.70 21.57 -21.33
C ILE A 514 1.39 22.87 -20.58
N SER A 515 0.42 23.63 -21.08
CA SER A 515 -0.05 24.86 -20.45
C SER A 515 -0.80 24.59 -19.13
N LYS A 516 -1.12 25.65 -18.37
CA LYS A 516 -1.92 25.53 -17.14
C LYS A 516 -3.33 25.02 -17.43
N GLU A 517 -3.92 25.48 -18.52
CA GLU A 517 -5.24 25.05 -18.98
C GLU A 517 -5.25 23.56 -19.37
N LEU A 518 -4.21 23.10 -20.07
CA LEU A 518 -4.03 21.67 -20.37
C LEU A 518 -3.81 20.84 -19.10
N LYS A 519 -2.98 21.32 -18.17
CA LYS A 519 -2.76 20.68 -16.87
C LYS A 519 -4.08 20.48 -16.12
N GLU A 520 -4.98 21.46 -16.12
CA GLU A 520 -6.30 21.33 -15.49
C GLU A 520 -7.18 20.28 -16.17
N GLN A 521 -7.19 20.22 -17.52
CA GLN A 521 -7.93 19.18 -18.25
C GLN A 521 -7.36 17.79 -17.97
N PHE A 522 -6.03 17.63 -18.00
CA PHE A 522 -5.37 16.36 -17.71
C PHE A 522 -5.52 15.95 -16.24
N GLY A 523 -5.55 16.90 -15.30
CA GLY A 523 -5.91 16.63 -13.91
C GLY A 523 -7.32 16.04 -13.79
N ARG A 524 -8.31 16.59 -14.49
CA ARG A 524 -9.67 16.02 -14.55
C ARG A 524 -9.69 14.62 -15.17
N MET A 525 -8.93 14.40 -16.25
CA MET A 525 -8.80 13.07 -16.84
C MET A 525 -8.24 12.07 -15.84
N GLU A 526 -7.21 12.45 -15.07
CA GLU A 526 -6.63 11.62 -14.01
C GLU A 526 -7.66 11.30 -12.93
N GLU A 527 -8.39 12.32 -12.46
CA GLU A 527 -9.43 12.15 -11.44
C GLU A 527 -10.57 11.21 -11.88
N ASN A 528 -10.96 11.26 -13.15
CA ASN A 528 -11.96 10.35 -13.72
C ASN A 528 -11.40 8.94 -13.89
N PHE A 529 -10.14 8.81 -14.31
CA PHE A 529 -9.47 7.53 -14.40
C PHE A 529 -9.35 6.85 -13.03
N GLN A 530 -8.94 7.57 -11.97
CA GLN A 530 -8.91 7.03 -10.61
C GLN A 530 -10.31 6.64 -10.12
N ALA A 531 -11.36 7.36 -10.53
CA ALA A 531 -12.76 6.98 -10.25
C ALA A 531 -13.11 5.65 -10.91
N TYR A 532 -12.75 5.51 -12.19
CA TYR A 532 -12.98 4.32 -13.00
C TYR A 532 -12.30 3.08 -12.40
N LEU A 533 -11.11 3.25 -11.79
CA LEU A 533 -10.40 2.16 -11.10
C LEU A 533 -11.02 1.76 -9.75
N GLY A 534 -11.75 2.65 -9.10
CA GLY A 534 -12.16 2.51 -7.70
C GLY A 534 -13.25 1.46 -7.47
N LYS A 535 -13.18 0.77 -6.33
CA LYS A 535 -14.20 -0.22 -5.87
C LYS A 535 -15.47 0.43 -5.29
N GLY A 536 -15.52 1.76 -5.21
CA GLY A 536 -16.58 2.51 -4.52
C GLY A 536 -16.44 2.56 -2.99
N SER A 537 -15.44 1.87 -2.42
CA SER A 537 -15.12 1.86 -0.98
C SER A 537 -13.76 2.48 -0.69
N VAL A 538 -13.53 2.93 0.54
CA VAL A 538 -12.21 3.45 0.95
C VAL A 538 -11.18 2.31 1.02
N PRO A 539 -9.98 2.47 0.43
CA PRO A 539 -8.89 1.51 0.53
C PRO A 539 -8.49 1.23 1.99
N VAL A 540 -8.01 0.02 2.28
CA VAL A 540 -7.57 -0.39 3.62
C VAL A 540 -6.45 0.51 4.13
N ARG A 541 -5.59 1.03 3.25
CA ARG A 541 -4.55 2.03 3.60
C ARG A 541 -5.08 3.30 4.25
N ASN A 542 -6.35 3.63 4.01
CA ASN A 542 -7.00 4.82 4.57
C ASN A 542 -7.95 4.50 5.72
N MET A 543 -8.16 3.22 6.06
CA MET A 543 -9.05 2.81 7.15
C MET A 543 -8.60 3.30 8.53
N GLN A 544 -7.31 3.54 8.72
CA GLN A 544 -6.78 4.15 9.93
C GLN A 544 -7.46 5.49 10.24
N ARG A 545 -7.69 6.33 9.21
CA ARG A 545 -8.39 7.61 9.36
C ARG A 545 -9.87 7.44 9.64
N VAL A 546 -10.49 6.42 9.03
CA VAL A 546 -11.91 6.08 9.26
C VAL A 546 -12.12 5.64 10.70
N MET A 547 -11.21 4.82 11.24
CA MET A 547 -11.25 4.31 12.62
C MET A 547 -10.88 5.37 13.66
N GLY A 548 -10.22 6.47 13.25
CA GLY A 548 -9.91 7.59 14.12
C GLY A 548 -8.81 7.33 15.16
N THR A 549 -8.03 6.26 15.00
CA THR A 549 -6.83 6.03 15.82
C THR A 549 -5.86 7.19 15.64
N LYS A 550 -5.15 7.58 16.69
CA LYS A 550 -4.24 8.73 16.65
C LYS A 550 -2.85 8.32 16.19
N ILE A 551 -2.23 9.19 15.43
CA ILE A 551 -0.80 9.19 15.16
C ILE A 551 -0.25 10.43 15.85
N VAL A 552 0.58 10.24 16.87
CA VAL A 552 1.15 11.34 17.66
C VAL A 552 2.61 11.54 17.26
N PRO A 553 2.94 12.64 16.54
CA PRO A 553 4.33 12.95 16.20
C PRO A 553 5.16 13.21 17.44
N LEU A 554 6.41 12.74 17.45
CA LEU A 554 7.34 12.98 18.56
C LEU A 554 7.50 14.48 18.86
N GLU A 555 7.53 15.33 17.83
CA GLU A 555 7.65 16.78 18.00
C GLU A 555 6.44 17.38 18.72
N GLN A 556 5.25 16.78 18.58
CA GLN A 556 4.07 17.22 19.31
C GLN A 556 4.22 16.93 20.80
N LEU A 557 4.74 15.76 21.18
CA LEU A 557 4.99 15.40 22.58
C LEU A 557 6.02 16.34 23.20
N LEU A 558 7.15 16.56 22.52
CA LEU A 558 8.19 17.48 22.98
C LEU A 558 7.70 18.92 23.13
N ARG A 559 6.73 19.33 22.30
CA ARG A 559 6.07 20.65 22.39
C ARG A 559 5.01 20.72 23.48
N GLN A 560 4.41 19.63 23.91
CA GLN A 560 3.49 19.69 25.06
C GLN A 560 4.27 19.99 26.34
N ASP A 561 5.47 19.41 26.49
CA ASP A 561 6.38 19.72 27.60
C ASP A 561 6.96 21.14 27.51
N ALA A 562 7.39 21.58 26.31
CA ALA A 562 7.85 22.96 26.11
C ALA A 562 6.71 24.00 26.12
N GLY A 563 5.50 23.58 25.76
CA GLY A 563 4.30 24.40 25.65
C GLY A 563 3.70 24.75 26.99
N ASN A 564 3.83 23.88 28.01
CA ASN A 564 3.50 24.28 29.39
C ASN A 564 4.39 25.43 29.89
N VAL A 565 5.60 25.58 29.33
CA VAL A 565 6.51 26.71 29.64
C VAL A 565 6.26 27.93 28.73
N GLN A 566 6.01 27.73 27.43
CA GLN A 566 5.83 28.84 26.47
C GLN A 566 4.40 29.38 26.35
N ILE A 567 3.36 28.60 26.65
CA ILE A 567 1.97 29.07 26.61
C ILE A 567 1.72 30.03 27.79
N GLU A 568 2.36 29.83 28.94
CA GLU A 568 2.36 30.81 30.04
C GLU A 568 3.06 32.13 29.65
N GLU A 569 4.08 32.10 28.78
CA GLU A 569 4.75 33.31 28.27
C GLU A 569 4.01 33.98 27.08
N MET A 570 3.39 33.22 26.18
CA MET A 570 2.71 33.75 24.99
C MET A 570 1.27 34.21 25.26
N GLN A 571 0.56 33.65 26.25
CA GLN A 571 -0.77 34.14 26.64
C GLN A 571 -0.72 35.52 27.32
N ASN A 572 0.47 35.99 27.70
CA ASN A 572 0.68 37.31 28.31
C ASN A 572 1.05 38.43 27.32
N VAL A 573 1.08 38.18 26.00
CA VAL A 573 1.29 39.23 24.97
C VAL A 573 0.17 39.25 23.94
N PRO A 574 -0.65 40.33 23.84
CA PRO A 574 -1.74 40.40 22.88
C PRO A 574 -1.23 40.65 21.46
N PHE A 575 -0.93 39.58 20.71
CA PHE A 575 -0.61 39.71 19.29
C PHE A 575 -1.87 40.08 18.49
N ARG A 576 -2.00 41.35 18.09
CA ARG A 576 -3.03 41.75 17.12
C ARG A 576 -2.63 41.23 15.74
N VAL A 577 -3.38 40.25 15.23
CA VAL A 577 -3.26 39.74 13.86
C VAL A 577 -3.76 40.81 12.89
N ARG A 578 -2.92 41.19 11.90
CA ARG A 578 -3.27 42.15 10.84
C ARG A 578 -3.98 41.45 9.69
N LYS A 579 -3.42 40.34 9.19
CA LYS A 579 -4.00 39.53 8.12
C LYS A 579 -3.49 38.10 8.14
N ILE A 580 -4.31 37.19 7.63
CA ILE A 580 -3.92 35.82 7.30
C ILE A 580 -3.67 35.75 5.80
N LEU A 581 -2.63 35.06 5.39
CA LEU A 581 -2.26 34.79 4.00
C LEU A 581 -2.11 33.28 3.84
N TYR A 582 -2.61 32.76 2.73
CA TYR A 582 -2.42 31.36 2.36
C TYR A 582 -2.34 31.22 0.85
N HIS A 583 -1.82 30.08 0.40
CA HIS A 583 -1.89 29.61 -0.97
C HIS A 583 -1.97 28.08 -0.97
N ILE A 584 -2.77 27.52 -1.86
CA ILE A 584 -2.89 26.08 -2.08
C ILE A 584 -2.00 25.73 -3.26
N ASP A 585 -0.97 24.91 -3.03
CA ASP A 585 -0.06 24.46 -4.08
C ASP A 585 -0.65 23.26 -4.84
N ARG A 586 -1.37 22.39 -4.12
CA ARG A 586 -1.99 21.17 -4.66
C ARG A 586 -3.25 20.84 -3.88
N GLN A 587 -4.30 20.46 -4.59
CA GLN A 587 -5.51 19.88 -4.03
C GLN A 587 -5.95 18.73 -4.91
N GLU A 588 -6.03 17.54 -4.34
CA GLU A 588 -6.37 16.31 -5.08
C GLU A 588 -7.27 15.41 -4.23
N TYR A 589 -8.10 14.63 -4.90
CA TYR A 589 -8.83 13.53 -4.28
C TYR A 589 -8.08 12.23 -4.58
N GLN A 590 -7.47 11.63 -3.56
CA GLN A 590 -6.67 10.42 -3.69
C GLN A 590 -7.20 9.36 -2.72
N ASP A 591 -7.62 8.21 -3.26
CA ASP A 591 -8.00 7.03 -2.48
C ASP A 591 -9.12 7.27 -1.44
N GLY A 592 -10.07 8.16 -1.72
CA GLY A 592 -11.13 8.52 -0.76
C GLY A 592 -10.71 9.60 0.26
N SER A 593 -9.48 10.09 0.19
CA SER A 593 -8.99 11.22 1.00
C SER A 593 -8.83 12.48 0.14
N VAL A 594 -9.15 13.62 0.71
CA VAL A 594 -8.72 14.93 0.19
C VAL A 594 -7.30 15.20 0.68
N VAL A 595 -6.40 15.52 -0.25
CA VAL A 595 -5.05 15.99 0.05
C VAL A 595 -4.94 17.44 -0.39
N CYS A 596 -4.87 18.36 0.58
CA CYS A 596 -4.69 19.78 0.31
C CYS A 596 -3.38 20.25 0.95
N CYS A 597 -2.41 20.65 0.13
CA CYS A 597 -1.14 21.18 0.61
C CYS A 597 -0.86 22.58 0.07
N GLY A 598 -0.08 23.33 0.82
CA GLY A 598 0.13 24.74 0.57
C GLY A 598 1.04 25.39 1.59
N TRP A 599 0.93 26.72 1.70
CA TRP A 599 1.51 27.47 2.79
C TRP A 599 0.47 28.42 3.40
N ALA A 600 0.56 28.65 4.70
CA ALA A 600 -0.36 29.56 5.40
C ALA A 600 0.30 30.22 6.61
N LEU A 601 0.07 31.53 6.77
CA LEU A 601 0.70 32.36 7.80
C LEU A 601 -0.17 33.52 8.25
N ALA A 602 0.08 34.00 9.46
CA ALA A 602 -0.48 35.24 10.01
C ALA A 602 0.61 36.32 10.07
N LYS A 603 0.31 37.52 9.57
CA LYS A 603 1.12 38.72 9.80
C LYS A 603 0.50 39.53 10.93
N THR A 604 1.28 39.84 11.96
CA THR A 604 0.87 40.71 13.06
C THR A 604 1.15 42.18 12.75
N TRP A 605 0.55 43.10 13.51
CA TRP A 605 0.81 44.54 13.33
C TRP A 605 2.23 44.97 13.69
N ASN A 606 2.92 44.23 14.56
CA ASN A 606 4.32 44.47 14.91
C ASN A 606 5.32 43.80 13.93
N GLY A 607 4.83 43.29 12.79
CA GLY A 607 5.68 42.76 11.71
C GLY A 607 6.14 41.31 11.88
N LYS A 608 5.77 40.63 12.98
CA LYS A 608 6.04 39.19 13.16
C LYS A 608 5.18 38.34 12.21
N VAL A 609 5.73 37.18 11.86
CA VAL A 609 5.03 36.13 11.11
C VAL A 609 4.83 34.93 12.03
N LEU A 610 3.61 34.41 12.07
CA LEU A 610 3.23 33.28 12.93
C LEU A 610 2.53 32.22 12.08
N PRO A 611 2.67 30.92 12.43
CA PRO A 611 1.84 29.88 11.84
C PRO A 611 0.38 30.06 12.24
N VAL A 612 -0.54 29.56 11.42
CA VAL A 612 -1.99 29.58 11.67
C VAL A 612 -2.49 28.20 12.11
N ASN A 613 -3.63 28.14 12.78
CA ASN A 613 -4.40 26.91 12.92
C ASN A 613 -5.12 26.61 11.60
N ILE A 614 -5.16 25.34 11.19
CA ILE A 614 -5.86 24.89 9.98
C ILE A 614 -6.88 23.84 10.42
N LYS A 615 -8.12 23.99 9.97
CA LYS A 615 -9.20 23.01 10.18
C LYS A 615 -9.92 22.76 8.87
N ALA A 616 -10.19 21.50 8.56
CA ALA A 616 -11.16 21.13 7.53
C ALA A 616 -12.56 21.11 8.16
N VAL A 617 -13.54 21.73 7.52
CA VAL A 617 -14.93 21.72 7.98
C VAL A 617 -15.89 21.49 6.81
N MET A 618 -17.02 20.86 7.13
CA MET A 618 -18.16 20.68 6.24
C MET A 618 -18.97 21.99 6.12
N PRO A 619 -19.89 22.13 5.15
CA PRO A 619 -20.65 23.36 4.92
C PRO A 619 -21.56 23.73 6.09
N ASP A 620 -22.02 22.74 6.86
CA ASP A 620 -22.81 22.91 8.09
C ASP A 620 -21.96 23.37 9.30
N GLY A 621 -20.64 23.51 9.14
CA GLY A 621 -19.70 23.90 10.20
C GLY A 621 -19.13 22.74 11.00
N THR A 622 -19.51 21.48 10.69
CA THR A 622 -18.96 20.29 11.34
C THR A 622 -17.47 20.17 11.03
N VAL A 623 -16.65 20.04 12.07
CA VAL A 623 -15.19 19.88 11.93
C VAL A 623 -14.88 18.45 11.50
N VAL A 624 -14.13 18.32 10.40
CA VAL A 624 -13.63 17.03 9.92
C VAL A 624 -12.30 16.74 10.60
N THR A 625 -12.10 15.50 11.04
CA THR A 625 -10.80 15.04 11.53
C THR A 625 -9.79 15.08 10.38
N ALA A 626 -8.81 15.96 10.50
CA ALA A 626 -7.78 16.18 9.49
C ALA A 626 -6.37 15.99 10.08
N GLU A 627 -5.53 15.26 9.35
CA GLU A 627 -4.10 15.18 9.62
C GLU A 627 -3.42 16.43 9.09
N LEU A 628 -2.66 17.13 9.95
CA LEU A 628 -1.95 18.35 9.59
C LEU A 628 -0.45 18.18 9.79
N LYS A 629 0.31 18.10 8.70
CA LYS A 629 1.77 18.17 8.72
C LYS A 629 2.22 19.60 8.44
N ARG A 630 3.26 20.07 9.15
CA ARG A 630 3.82 21.42 9.01
C ARG A 630 5.31 21.33 8.72
N TYR A 631 5.81 22.11 7.74
CA TYR A 631 7.23 22.09 7.35
C TYR A 631 7.74 23.47 6.89
N PRO A 632 9.07 23.70 6.89
CA PRO A 632 9.65 24.95 6.41
C PRO A 632 9.43 25.15 4.89
N ARG A 633 9.23 26.41 4.47
CA ARG A 633 9.11 26.82 3.06
C ARG A 633 10.02 28.02 2.78
N ALA A 634 11.28 27.72 2.48
CA ALA A 634 12.31 28.73 2.25
C ALA A 634 12.02 29.59 1.01
N ASP A 635 11.49 28.97 -0.04
CA ASP A 635 10.97 29.62 -1.25
C ASP A 635 9.91 30.68 -0.93
N VAL A 636 8.94 30.35 -0.06
CA VAL A 636 7.89 31.28 0.37
C VAL A 636 8.47 32.39 1.25
N ALA A 637 9.39 32.05 2.15
CA ALA A 637 10.06 33.04 2.99
C ALA A 637 10.85 34.07 2.17
N ASP A 638 11.51 33.62 1.10
CA ASP A 638 12.26 34.45 0.17
C ASP A 638 11.33 35.30 -0.71
N ALA A 639 10.30 34.69 -1.30
CA ALA A 639 9.30 35.40 -2.12
C ALA A 639 8.58 36.51 -1.33
N LEU A 640 8.28 36.25 -0.06
CA LEU A 640 7.64 37.21 0.84
C LEU A 640 8.61 38.15 1.57
N LYS A 641 9.92 38.03 1.30
CA LYS A 641 11.01 38.83 1.87
C LYS A 641 11.01 38.85 3.41
N LEU A 642 10.80 37.69 4.03
CA LEU A 642 10.65 37.55 5.49
C LEU A 642 11.98 37.63 6.27
N ARG A 643 13.12 37.82 5.58
CA ARG A 643 14.49 37.76 6.12
C ARG A 643 14.86 38.79 7.22
N ARG A 644 13.96 39.68 7.64
CA ARG A 644 14.20 40.66 8.73
C ARG A 644 13.67 40.24 10.11
N THR A 645 12.94 39.13 10.20
CA THR A 645 12.45 38.57 11.46
C THR A 645 13.18 37.25 11.73
N CYS A 646 13.65 37.08 12.95
CA CYS A 646 14.64 36.10 13.42
C CYS A 646 14.29 34.60 13.26
N ASP A 647 13.22 34.23 12.54
CA ASP A 647 12.67 32.88 12.55
C ASP A 647 12.75 32.23 11.16
N VAL A 648 13.96 31.77 10.78
CA VAL A 648 14.20 31.03 9.53
C VAL A 648 13.59 29.60 9.57
N ASN A 649 13.06 29.18 10.73
CA ASN A 649 12.47 27.85 10.97
C ASN A 649 10.94 27.86 11.16
N LEU A 650 10.23 28.88 10.66
CA LEU A 650 8.76 28.86 10.71
C LEU A 650 8.23 27.77 9.76
N ASN A 651 7.51 26.79 10.32
CA ASN A 651 6.82 25.76 9.54
C ASN A 651 5.56 26.34 8.87
N LEU A 652 5.75 27.16 7.84
CA LEU A 652 4.68 27.85 7.11
C LEU A 652 3.98 26.94 6.10
N GLY A 653 4.68 25.92 5.58
CA GLY A 653 4.10 24.89 4.71
C GLY A 653 3.15 23.99 5.49
N PHE A 654 2.15 23.45 4.80
CA PHE A 654 1.23 22.47 5.36
C PHE A 654 0.83 21.40 4.35
N ASP A 655 0.62 20.18 4.86
CA ASP A 655 -0.18 19.15 4.19
C ASP A 655 -1.37 18.87 5.10
N CYS A 656 -2.59 19.04 4.59
CA CYS A 656 -3.83 18.77 5.27
C CYS A 656 -4.56 17.63 4.56
N VAL A 657 -4.70 16.48 5.24
CA VAL A 657 -5.31 15.27 4.67
C VAL A 657 -6.51 14.85 5.51
N PHE A 658 -7.66 14.64 4.87
CA PHE A 658 -8.90 14.27 5.55
C PHE A 658 -9.82 13.46 4.64
N ILE A 659 -10.78 12.74 5.21
CA ILE A 659 -11.77 11.94 4.45
C ILE A 659 -13.09 12.70 4.39
N VAL A 660 -13.58 12.92 3.17
CA VAL A 660 -14.94 13.38 2.88
C VAL A 660 -15.44 12.68 1.61
N PRO A 661 -16.76 12.45 1.45
CA PRO A 661 -17.30 11.95 0.19
C PRO A 661 -16.96 12.91 -0.95
N ARG A 662 -16.62 12.37 -2.12
CA ARG A 662 -16.08 13.12 -3.26
C ARG A 662 -16.92 14.31 -3.70
N GLU A 663 -18.24 14.17 -3.67
CA GLU A 663 -19.18 15.20 -4.12
C GLU A 663 -19.53 16.22 -3.02
N THR A 664 -18.94 16.08 -1.83
CA THR A 664 -19.26 16.96 -0.71
C THR A 664 -18.41 18.21 -0.72
N GLU A 665 -19.05 19.37 -0.68
CA GLU A 665 -18.37 20.64 -0.44
C GLU A 665 -17.66 20.61 0.93
N TRP A 666 -16.51 21.26 1.01
CA TRP A 666 -15.76 21.41 2.26
C TRP A 666 -14.97 22.71 2.20
N LYS A 667 -14.50 23.18 3.36
CA LYS A 667 -13.61 24.34 3.42
C LYS A 667 -12.48 24.18 4.41
N LEU A 668 -11.35 24.82 4.11
CA LEU A 668 -10.26 24.99 5.08
C LEU A 668 -10.39 26.34 5.77
N ILE A 669 -10.41 26.32 7.10
CA ILE A 669 -10.37 27.51 7.94
C ILE A 669 -8.95 27.71 8.46
N PHE A 670 -8.31 28.80 8.02
CA PHE A 670 -7.02 29.27 8.53
C PHE A 670 -7.28 30.31 9.61
N SER A 671 -6.80 30.10 10.85
CA SER A 671 -7.15 31.00 11.97
C SER A 671 -5.99 31.27 12.93
N LEU A 672 -5.99 32.46 13.53
CA LEU A 672 -5.14 32.80 14.68
C LEU A 672 -5.84 33.86 15.55
N GLY A 673 -6.15 33.51 16.80
CA GLY A 673 -6.99 34.34 17.67
C GLY A 673 -8.39 34.53 17.08
N LYS A 674 -8.85 35.79 16.96
CA LYS A 674 -10.19 36.13 16.43
C LYS A 674 -10.23 36.33 14.90
N ARG A 675 -9.11 36.19 14.18
CA ARG A 675 -9.09 36.32 12.71
C ARG A 675 -9.07 34.95 12.05
N SER A 676 -9.83 34.83 10.98
CA SER A 676 -9.84 33.67 10.08
C SER A 676 -9.75 34.10 8.62
N ALA A 677 -9.35 33.17 7.76
CA ALA A 677 -9.52 33.19 6.32
C ALA A 677 -10.01 31.80 5.89
N GLU A 678 -10.80 31.75 4.82
CA GLU A 678 -11.44 30.52 4.36
C GLU A 678 -11.00 30.22 2.93
N TYR A 679 -10.87 28.94 2.64
CA TYR A 679 -10.72 28.39 1.31
C TYR A 679 -11.87 27.41 1.09
N ASP A 680 -12.79 27.77 0.20
CA ASP A 680 -13.98 26.97 -0.10
C ASP A 680 -13.71 26.10 -1.33
N TYR A 681 -13.88 24.78 -1.17
CA TYR A 681 -13.95 23.88 -2.30
C TYR A 681 -15.37 23.89 -2.86
N GLN A 682 -15.50 24.39 -4.09
CA GLN A 682 -16.73 24.30 -4.87
C GLN A 682 -16.52 23.29 -6.00
N ASN A 683 -17.38 22.27 -6.02
CA ASN A 683 -17.47 21.36 -7.16
C ASN A 683 -17.96 22.20 -8.36
N LYS A 684 -17.12 22.42 -9.36
CA LYS A 684 -17.50 23.15 -10.58
C LYS A 684 -17.77 22.19 -11.71
#